data_AF-A0A975I3N6-F1
#
_entry.id   AF-A0A975I3N6-F1
#
_cell.length_a   1.000
_cell.length_b   1.000
_cell.length_c   1.000
_cell.angle_alpha   90.00
_cell.angle_beta   90.00
_cell.angle_gamma   90.00
#
_symmetry.space_group_name_H-M   'P 1'
#
loop_
_entity.id
_entity.type
_entity.pdbx_description
1 polymer ?
#
loop_
_entity_poly.entity_id
_entity_poly.type
_entity_poly.pdbx_seq_one_letter_code
_entity_poly.pdbx_strand_id
1 'polypeptide(L)'
;MHTPRMIPRLPGMLALLCLTLAPLHAEPWLDLFDGKTLEGWTERNKSGSFQVEDGAIVGTATSGLGTTFLCTDEEYGDFELEFECKLIDPDLNSGVQIRSRIRSLPGKNTGPLEGPQVDISGKNAERGTFSGNIFGQGWGEWLTPKDKRRKHTFFKDGEWNRFRVLAQGDQVTTWINGEEVIKTTIPAERHKTHPSGYIALQLHGIHEGTGPFKIAWRNLRVRKLSGEDAAPSENKAGANASPMPSAERLVLNHKGPKVAFRSLPAFEGHQLSFFAQAPEINCPVSVVAEPGGAVFALCDGNAGLGRLPNQGTVWRLVDENDDGKADFGTRFIPDIDTPRGGHFIDGTLYLAHPPFISSFRDLDGDGVADEHKVLASGFAHDLKWKRGGDHSTNDLRVGLDGWIYVAVGDFGASAVGSDGSEARLMTGGVIRMRKDGSDLEVYARGTRNTYDIAISPRLDILALDNTNDGDGWDMRLHHLTPLAHMGYPNLFKNFSEETMPPLFVYGGGSGCGALYLEEPGFPDWFNRRFHTINWGRVYTHELTPHEATFVNKDRVTLSINKMVDLDVDGSSRLYFANFENGGARIEPGAIVGHIVQAKPDGWNYRPFPDLETSSPDALVGFLDAGSNVLRQQAQTVLIRSKASEIMSLLKKAAGNNALSLEARIAALFAINLRNEPDSAKIVKGFLSDPALREYALRALLDRKDRDDLDLAEVVTSLLDGENPRLRLQAVVGVRKLGLIDLTGKLLAISSEGPREPLKNNVAHRHEAIPHTAYRALVEMEPVSELHAALENPGLWKPALAVLRTIHTSENVSKLTALLGRNKDPGRILDLVSTLIRLYHREKEWDGEAWWGTRPYSAGPYYQGVTWEESEKIASTLRGVVAGMDKESQGAVLYEVRRHNLDLAQLDLPIAIDPVEQLLEQPDHTFEQQADLLSVVTDPARPRSMRIAAFRAALNVTGFIYDDWCLANLEALAAIEEDEELQAALSQEFVQSPSHRGKRMNRIPKTWSKVRKMGKTPRALFLDMVCAVVQSPLTDPQDRQKLVAAMAREEPTLEFVQSIARNRAIAFESVLRGKFKDPSVAALAKETLRSFQNTEGKLVGELSVEEVTKAILAMEGDAGEGKRLFTTQSCIACHSVLPDEPQKGPYLGSVGNLFDREQLITHILDPGAEIAQGFQTYQFTLKDGTLASGFVTSRDDATIKLGSVTGLSQTLKAAEVEKEEVLPASMMPPGLADTLTLRQFASLIDYLQTLH
;
A
#
# COMPACT_ATOMS: atom_id res chain seq x y z
N MET A 1 63.01 -31.67 67.69
CA MET A 1 62.51 -30.81 68.78
C MET A 1 61.77 -29.62 68.16
N HIS A 2 60.54 -29.38 68.63
CA HIS A 2 59.71 -28.15 68.57
C HIS A 2 59.12 -27.59 67.25
N THR A 3 57.78 -27.58 67.20
CA THR A 3 56.81 -26.46 66.91
C THR A 3 57.33 -25.09 66.47
N PRO A 4 56.48 -24.17 65.91
CA PRO A 4 55.23 -24.31 65.11
C PRO A 4 55.17 -23.39 63.84
N ARG A 5 54.17 -23.53 62.94
CA ARG A 5 53.32 -22.43 62.35
C ARG A 5 52.45 -22.80 61.12
N MET A 6 51.28 -22.12 61.05
CA MET A 6 50.45 -21.63 59.91
C MET A 6 49.24 -22.42 59.31
N ILE A 7 48.01 -22.03 59.73
CA ILE A 7 46.79 -21.47 59.04
C ILE A 7 46.58 -21.76 57.51
N PRO A 8 45.34 -21.88 56.95
CA PRO A 8 44.13 -22.68 57.30
C PRO A 8 43.44 -23.35 56.07
N ARG A 9 42.33 -24.10 56.27
CA ARG A 9 41.20 -24.18 55.30
C ARG A 9 39.90 -24.73 55.93
N LEU A 10 38.77 -24.12 55.50
CA LEU A 10 37.34 -24.52 55.55
C LEU A 10 36.68 -24.69 56.94
N PRO A 11 35.38 -24.32 57.10
CA PRO A 11 34.29 -25.23 56.69
C PRO A 11 32.97 -24.57 56.25
N GLY A 12 32.04 -25.41 55.77
CA GLY A 12 30.65 -25.07 55.47
C GLY A 12 29.63 -25.56 56.52
N MET A 13 28.41 -25.06 56.29
CA MET A 13 27.07 -25.47 56.72
C MET A 13 26.44 -24.98 58.05
N LEU A 14 25.21 -24.50 57.82
CA LEU A 14 24.02 -24.26 58.66
C LEU A 14 23.92 -22.98 59.50
N ALA A 15 23.05 -22.07 59.03
CA ALA A 15 22.31 -21.16 59.89
C ALA A 15 20.84 -21.03 59.45
N LEU A 16 19.99 -21.07 60.48
CA LEU A 16 18.55 -20.93 60.58
C LEU A 16 17.85 -19.94 59.62
N LEU A 17 16.70 -20.40 59.13
CA LEU A 17 15.60 -19.60 58.57
C LEU A 17 15.09 -18.60 59.63
N CYS A 18 15.33 -17.30 59.42
CA CYS A 18 14.48 -16.24 59.94
C CYS A 18 13.56 -15.82 58.79
N LEU A 19 12.26 -16.03 58.92
CA LEU A 19 11.26 -15.40 58.06
C LEU A 19 11.31 -13.89 58.33
N THR A 20 12.01 -13.16 57.47
CA THR A 20 11.79 -11.73 57.29
C THR A 20 10.68 -11.58 56.26
N LEU A 21 9.50 -11.11 56.69
CA LEU A 21 8.52 -10.51 55.79
C LEU A 21 9.22 -9.39 55.02
N ALA A 22 9.47 -9.58 53.73
CA ALA A 22 9.90 -8.50 52.86
C ALA A 22 8.76 -7.48 52.75
N PRO A 23 9.03 -6.16 52.78
CA PRO A 23 7.99 -5.17 52.53
C PRO A 23 7.55 -5.26 51.05
N LEU A 24 6.25 -5.13 50.78
CA LEU A 24 5.74 -4.91 49.42
C LEU A 24 6.53 -3.74 48.80
N HIS A 25 7.20 -3.97 47.67
CA HIS A 25 7.65 -2.87 46.84
C HIS A 25 6.43 -2.28 46.15
N ALA A 26 6.31 -0.96 46.18
CA ALA A 26 5.31 -0.22 45.45
C ALA A 26 6.06 0.70 44.49
N GLU A 27 5.56 0.87 43.27
CA GLU A 27 6.18 1.72 42.23
C GLU A 27 6.38 3.17 42.71
N PRO A 28 7.16 4.03 42.03
CA PRO A 28 7.08 5.45 42.33
C PRO A 28 5.65 5.97 42.13
N TRP A 29 5.26 7.00 42.89
CA TRP A 29 4.00 7.69 42.65
C TRP A 29 4.05 8.44 41.31
N LEU A 30 3.05 8.21 40.45
CA LEU A 30 2.81 8.94 39.21
C LEU A 30 1.73 9.98 39.45
N ASP A 31 2.01 11.24 39.13
CA ASP A 31 1.00 12.29 39.17
C ASP A 31 0.08 12.13 37.94
N LEU A 32 -1.21 11.89 38.18
CA LEU A 32 -2.23 11.79 37.13
C LEU A 32 -2.66 13.17 36.62
N PHE A 33 -2.31 14.24 37.33
CA PHE A 33 -2.66 15.60 36.96
C PHE A 33 -1.50 16.54 37.28
N ASP A 34 -1.01 17.23 36.26
CA ASP A 34 0.15 18.13 36.30
C ASP A 34 -0.15 19.50 36.96
N GLY A 35 -1.42 19.75 37.32
CA GLY A 35 -1.88 21.02 37.87
C GLY A 35 -2.13 22.12 36.82
N LYS A 36 -2.00 21.84 35.53
CA LYS A 36 -2.02 22.83 34.44
C LYS A 36 -2.91 22.44 33.26
N THR A 37 -2.89 21.18 32.85
CA THR A 37 -3.55 20.69 31.64
C THR A 37 -4.38 19.44 31.93
N LEU A 38 -5.32 19.11 31.04
CA LEU A 38 -6.03 17.83 31.07
C LEU A 38 -5.35 16.78 30.17
N GLU A 39 -4.05 16.94 29.88
CA GLU A 39 -3.28 15.96 29.13
C GLU A 39 -3.26 14.63 29.90
N GLY A 40 -3.47 13.51 29.20
CA GLY A 40 -3.69 12.19 29.82
C GLY A 40 -5.14 11.93 30.26
N TRP A 41 -6.09 12.84 29.97
CA TRP A 41 -7.51 12.68 30.27
C TRP A 41 -8.43 12.91 29.05
N THR A 42 -9.43 12.05 28.90
CA THR A 42 -10.47 12.14 27.88
C THR A 42 -11.87 12.36 28.50
N GLU A 43 -12.55 13.44 28.13
CA GLU A 43 -13.93 13.73 28.57
C GLU A 43 -14.98 12.92 27.76
N ARG A 44 -15.92 12.29 28.47
CA ARG A 44 -16.96 11.42 27.91
C ARG A 44 -18.35 11.81 28.42
N ASN A 45 -19.36 11.62 27.57
CA ASN A 45 -20.78 11.93 27.83
C ASN A 45 -21.12 13.40 28.16
N LYS A 46 -20.31 14.35 27.63
CA LYS A 46 -20.34 15.83 27.64
C LYS A 46 -21.69 16.52 27.98
N SER A 47 -22.19 16.32 29.20
CA SER A 47 -23.44 16.90 29.73
C SER A 47 -23.18 17.87 30.88
N GLY A 48 -21.98 17.83 31.46
CA GLY A 48 -21.30 18.87 32.22
C GLY A 48 -19.97 19.20 31.55
N SER A 49 -19.07 19.88 32.27
CA SER A 49 -17.73 20.24 31.76
C SER A 49 -16.65 20.12 32.81
N PHE A 50 -15.42 19.82 32.39
CA PHE A 50 -14.22 19.85 33.22
C PHE A 50 -13.24 20.91 32.71
N GLN A 51 -12.67 21.69 33.63
CA GLN A 51 -11.65 22.70 33.34
C GLN A 51 -10.59 22.74 34.45
N VAL A 52 -9.42 23.28 34.16
CA VAL A 52 -8.37 23.50 35.17
C VAL A 52 -8.53 24.91 35.74
N GLU A 53 -8.78 25.02 37.04
CA GLU A 53 -8.85 26.29 37.79
C GLU A 53 -7.96 26.19 39.04
N ASP A 54 -7.08 27.18 39.27
CA ASP A 54 -6.22 27.28 40.47
C ASP A 54 -5.44 26.00 40.84
N GLY A 55 -4.95 25.26 39.82
CA GLY A 55 -4.20 24.02 40.02
C GLY A 55 -5.07 22.82 40.42
N ALA A 56 -6.38 22.89 40.18
CA ALA A 56 -7.34 21.81 40.39
C ALA A 56 -8.16 21.56 39.12
N ILE A 57 -8.57 20.31 38.91
CA ILE A 57 -9.61 19.96 37.94
C ILE A 57 -10.96 20.32 38.56
N VAL A 58 -11.65 21.30 38.00
CA VAL A 58 -13.00 21.73 38.42
C VAL A 58 -14.02 21.18 37.43
N GLY A 59 -14.89 20.30 37.93
CA GLY A 59 -16.04 19.80 37.21
C GLY A 59 -17.29 20.61 37.54
N THR A 60 -18.01 21.06 36.52
CA THR A 60 -19.29 21.79 36.64
C THR A 60 -20.42 20.95 36.05
N ALA A 61 -21.32 20.46 36.90
CA ALA A 61 -22.54 19.78 36.50
C ALA A 61 -23.62 20.82 36.12
N THR A 62 -24.09 20.76 34.88
CA THR A 62 -25.15 21.61 34.35
C THR A 62 -26.47 20.86 34.21
N SER A 63 -27.57 21.61 34.18
CA SER A 63 -28.96 21.11 34.14
C SER A 63 -29.18 19.98 33.11
N GLY A 64 -29.55 18.77 33.55
CA GLY A 64 -29.80 17.62 32.68
C GLY A 64 -29.54 16.26 33.35
N LEU A 65 -30.20 15.20 32.84
CA LEU A 65 -30.13 13.84 33.42
C LEU A 65 -28.87 13.03 33.03
N GLY A 66 -27.93 13.63 32.29
CA GLY A 66 -26.71 12.96 31.81
C GLY A 66 -25.59 12.93 32.85
N THR A 67 -24.80 11.86 32.89
CA THR A 67 -23.58 11.77 33.72
C THR A 67 -22.35 11.93 32.82
N THR A 68 -21.47 12.87 33.17
CA THR A 68 -20.21 13.13 32.44
C THR A 68 -19.04 12.53 33.20
N PHE A 69 -18.05 12.03 32.46
CA PHE A 69 -16.84 11.45 33.02
C PHE A 69 -15.60 12.10 32.41
N LEU A 70 -14.58 12.34 33.21
CA LEU A 70 -13.23 12.63 32.74
C LEU A 70 -12.37 11.42 33.05
N CYS A 71 -12.02 10.64 32.03
CA CYS A 71 -11.31 9.36 32.17
C CYS A 71 -9.82 9.53 31.94
N THR A 72 -8.98 8.82 32.69
CA THR A 72 -7.58 8.64 32.30
C THR A 72 -7.49 7.99 30.91
N ASP A 73 -6.45 8.30 30.15
CA ASP A 73 -6.20 7.67 28.85
C ASP A 73 -5.69 6.21 29.02
N GLU A 74 -5.04 5.91 30.15
CA GLU A 74 -4.61 4.57 30.56
C GLU A 74 -5.62 3.86 31.49
N GLU A 75 -5.55 2.52 31.54
CA GLU A 75 -6.27 1.68 32.51
C GLU A 75 -5.36 1.22 33.66
N TYR A 76 -5.96 1.04 34.85
CA TYR A 76 -5.26 0.66 36.08
C TYR A 76 -5.86 -0.61 36.69
N GLY A 77 -4.98 -1.57 37.05
CA GLY A 77 -5.31 -2.84 37.72
C GLY A 77 -5.21 -2.72 39.24
N ASP A 78 -4.19 -3.33 39.84
CA ASP A 78 -3.87 -3.18 41.26
C ASP A 78 -3.08 -1.88 41.50
N PHE A 79 -3.63 -1.01 42.35
CA PHE A 79 -3.04 0.30 42.59
C PHE A 79 -3.42 0.89 43.94
N GLU A 80 -2.61 1.87 44.33
CA GLU A 80 -2.90 2.82 45.37
C GLU A 80 -3.10 4.19 44.73
N LEU A 81 -4.26 4.80 44.98
CA LEU A 81 -4.64 6.11 44.44
C LEU A 81 -4.81 7.09 45.59
N GLU A 82 -4.15 8.24 45.50
CA GLU A 82 -4.39 9.39 46.37
C GLU A 82 -4.90 10.57 45.57
N PHE A 83 -5.90 11.25 46.11
CA PHE A 83 -6.38 12.52 45.57
C PHE A 83 -6.98 13.37 46.68
N GLU A 84 -7.03 14.68 46.47
CA GLU A 84 -7.87 15.57 47.25
C GLU A 84 -9.09 15.95 46.43
N CYS A 85 -10.27 15.94 47.05
CA CYS A 85 -11.46 16.49 46.43
C CYS A 85 -12.17 17.49 47.36
N LYS A 86 -12.79 18.50 46.75
CA LYS A 86 -13.63 19.47 47.44
C LYS A 86 -14.96 19.57 46.71
N LEU A 87 -16.02 19.12 47.39
CA LEU A 87 -17.38 19.32 46.95
C LEU A 87 -17.73 20.79 47.20
N ILE A 88 -17.63 21.62 46.16
CA ILE A 88 -17.87 23.07 46.25
C ILE A 88 -19.34 23.31 46.57
N ASP A 89 -20.23 22.55 45.92
CA ASP A 89 -21.66 22.55 46.17
C ASP A 89 -22.08 21.22 46.83
N PRO A 90 -22.37 21.20 48.15
CA PRO A 90 -22.67 19.97 48.90
C PRO A 90 -23.87 19.16 48.39
N ASP A 91 -24.71 19.76 47.57
CA ASP A 91 -25.89 19.16 46.97
C ASP A 91 -25.58 18.25 45.76
N LEU A 92 -24.34 18.27 45.25
CA LEU A 92 -23.88 17.41 44.16
C LEU A 92 -23.55 15.98 44.63
N ASN A 93 -23.96 15.00 43.83
CA ASN A 93 -23.47 13.63 43.91
C ASN A 93 -22.35 13.43 42.87
N SER A 94 -21.26 12.79 43.28
CA SER A 94 -20.08 12.56 42.44
C SER A 94 -19.37 11.27 42.86
N GLY A 95 -18.25 10.97 42.22
CA GLY A 95 -17.39 9.86 42.59
C GLY A 95 -16.16 9.76 41.70
N VAL A 96 -15.26 8.85 42.09
CA VAL A 96 -14.08 8.49 41.31
C VAL A 96 -14.20 7.02 40.93
N GLN A 97 -14.24 6.75 39.62
CA GLN A 97 -14.15 5.39 39.09
C GLN A 97 -12.75 4.85 39.35
N ILE A 98 -12.64 3.57 39.67
CA ILE A 98 -11.34 2.97 40.01
C ILE A 98 -10.96 1.81 39.08
N ARG A 99 -11.91 1.13 38.43
CA ARG A 99 -11.65 0.07 37.42
C ARG A 99 -12.77 0.00 36.39
N SER A 100 -13.34 1.14 36.02
CA SER A 100 -14.55 1.16 35.20
C SER A 100 -14.22 1.14 33.71
N ARG A 101 -15.03 0.42 32.92
CA ARG A 101 -14.88 0.26 31.48
C ARG A 101 -16.05 0.89 30.74
N ILE A 102 -15.92 1.11 29.45
CA ILE A 102 -17.01 1.63 28.62
C ILE A 102 -18.01 0.51 28.38
N ARG A 103 -19.27 0.71 28.78
CA ARG A 103 -20.33 -0.25 28.47
C ARG A 103 -20.66 -0.22 26.99
N SER A 104 -20.35 -1.29 26.27
CA SER A 104 -20.69 -1.44 24.86
C SER A 104 -22.19 -1.60 24.66
N LEU A 105 -22.79 -0.79 23.79
CA LEU A 105 -24.20 -0.89 23.39
C LEU A 105 -24.27 -1.31 21.91
N PRO A 106 -25.16 -2.24 21.52
CA PRO A 106 -25.26 -2.69 20.14
C PRO A 106 -25.45 -1.50 19.17
N GLY A 107 -24.55 -1.37 18.21
CA GLY A 107 -24.60 -0.32 17.16
C GLY A 107 -24.08 1.06 17.56
N LYS A 108 -23.42 1.23 18.72
CA LYS A 108 -22.75 2.50 19.10
C LYS A 108 -21.43 2.27 19.84
N ASN A 109 -20.34 2.91 19.39
CA ASN A 109 -19.02 2.88 20.05
C ASN A 109 -18.86 3.90 21.20
N THR A 110 -19.96 4.42 21.76
CA THR A 110 -19.95 5.35 22.90
C THR A 110 -21.04 4.97 23.90
N GLY A 111 -20.66 4.67 25.14
CA GLY A 111 -21.57 4.29 26.22
C GLY A 111 -21.08 4.82 27.58
N PRO A 112 -21.95 4.84 28.61
CA PRO A 112 -21.55 5.23 29.96
C PRO A 112 -20.52 4.26 30.54
N LEU A 113 -19.73 4.72 31.51
CA LEU A 113 -18.84 3.83 32.26
C LEU A 113 -19.66 2.85 33.11
N GLU A 114 -19.13 1.64 33.21
CA GLU A 114 -19.63 0.55 34.05
C GLU A 114 -18.47 -0.01 34.86
N GLY A 115 -18.64 -0.16 36.18
CA GLY A 115 -17.61 -0.67 37.09
C GLY A 115 -17.61 -0.05 38.49
N PRO A 116 -16.61 -0.39 39.33
CA PRO A 116 -16.52 0.10 40.70
C PRO A 116 -16.19 1.61 40.78
N GLN A 117 -16.95 2.33 41.61
CA GLN A 117 -16.83 3.74 41.91
C GLN A 117 -16.70 3.97 43.42
N VAL A 118 -15.78 4.85 43.81
CA VAL A 118 -15.73 5.44 45.15
C VAL A 118 -16.72 6.60 45.21
N ASP A 119 -17.76 6.49 46.05
CA ASP A 119 -18.83 7.49 46.18
C ASP A 119 -18.31 8.79 46.83
N ILE A 120 -18.80 9.95 46.36
CA ILE A 120 -18.56 11.26 46.96
C ILE A 120 -19.90 11.99 47.04
N SER A 121 -20.39 12.24 48.25
CA SER A 121 -21.69 12.90 48.48
C SER A 121 -21.67 13.73 49.77
N GLY A 122 -22.15 14.98 49.70
CA GLY A 122 -22.03 15.95 50.80
C GLY A 122 -23.32 16.39 51.49
N LYS A 123 -24.50 15.85 51.15
CA LYS A 123 -25.76 16.46 51.62
C LYS A 123 -26.05 16.37 53.14
N ASN A 124 -25.11 15.91 53.98
CA ASN A 124 -25.30 15.67 55.42
C ASN A 124 -23.99 15.42 56.22
N ALA A 125 -22.86 16.13 56.02
CA ALA A 125 -21.62 15.80 56.76
C ALA A 125 -21.78 15.82 58.30
N GLU A 126 -22.68 16.63 58.86
CA GLU A 126 -22.96 16.65 60.32
C GLU A 126 -23.82 15.46 60.82
N ARG A 127 -24.57 14.78 59.92
CA ARG A 127 -25.38 13.57 60.21
C ARG A 127 -24.75 12.29 59.65
N GLY A 128 -23.55 12.42 59.08
CA GLY A 128 -22.76 11.39 58.43
C GLY A 128 -23.13 11.13 56.96
N THR A 129 -22.10 10.90 56.14
CA THR A 129 -22.16 10.60 54.71
C THR A 129 -21.76 9.15 54.40
N PHE A 130 -22.05 8.68 53.17
CA PHE A 130 -21.55 7.43 52.61
C PHE A 130 -20.30 7.60 51.73
N SER A 131 -19.75 8.81 51.63
CA SER A 131 -18.54 9.08 50.86
C SER A 131 -17.43 8.07 51.18
N GLY A 132 -16.72 7.58 50.17
CA GLY A 132 -15.70 6.54 50.34
C GLY A 132 -16.22 5.10 50.28
N ASN A 133 -17.54 4.87 50.37
CA ASN A 133 -18.12 3.53 50.10
C ASN A 133 -18.09 3.23 48.59
N ILE A 134 -18.08 1.93 48.24
CA ILE A 134 -17.99 1.48 46.84
C ILE A 134 -19.37 1.21 46.25
N PHE A 135 -19.67 1.90 45.15
CA PHE A 135 -20.87 1.75 44.32
C PHE A 135 -20.52 1.13 42.95
N GLY A 136 -21.41 0.33 42.37
CA GLY A 136 -21.26 -0.24 41.04
C GLY A 136 -21.93 0.66 40.00
N GLN A 137 -21.16 1.58 39.41
CA GLN A 137 -21.64 2.44 38.34
C GLN A 137 -22.03 1.57 37.13
N GLY A 138 -23.16 1.85 36.49
CA GLY A 138 -23.72 1.02 35.41
C GLY A 138 -24.41 -0.27 35.87
N TRP A 139 -24.04 -0.82 37.04
CA TRP A 139 -24.71 -1.96 37.69
C TRP A 139 -25.88 -1.55 38.58
N GLY A 140 -25.91 -0.30 39.05
CA GLY A 140 -27.02 0.25 39.83
C GLY A 140 -27.13 -0.33 41.24
N GLU A 141 -26.05 -0.92 41.76
CA GLU A 141 -26.03 -1.57 43.07
C GLU A 141 -24.80 -1.16 43.88
N TRP A 142 -24.92 -1.20 45.20
CA TRP A 142 -23.79 -0.94 46.08
C TRP A 142 -22.95 -2.20 46.26
N LEU A 143 -21.65 -2.09 45.99
CA LEU A 143 -20.69 -3.17 46.18
C LEU A 143 -20.27 -3.31 47.64
N THR A 144 -20.43 -2.25 48.44
CA THR A 144 -20.28 -2.34 49.89
C THR A 144 -21.50 -2.99 50.53
N PRO A 145 -21.35 -4.11 51.27
CA PRO A 145 -22.47 -4.79 51.95
C PRO A 145 -23.27 -3.88 52.88
N LYS A 146 -24.59 -4.10 52.95
CA LYS A 146 -25.53 -3.21 53.67
C LYS A 146 -25.22 -3.08 55.17
N ASP A 147 -24.70 -4.14 55.80
CA ASP A 147 -24.30 -4.21 57.20
C ASP A 147 -22.97 -3.48 57.50
N LYS A 148 -22.11 -3.34 56.49
CA LYS A 148 -20.84 -2.62 56.56
C LYS A 148 -20.93 -1.17 56.11
N ARG A 149 -21.94 -0.82 55.31
CA ARG A 149 -22.17 0.53 54.78
C ARG A 149 -22.71 1.46 55.87
N ARG A 150 -21.81 2.09 56.62
CA ARG A 150 -22.15 3.00 57.73
C ARG A 150 -21.90 4.45 57.34
N LYS A 151 -22.74 5.34 57.86
CA LYS A 151 -22.51 6.78 57.75
C LYS A 151 -21.38 7.20 58.69
N HIS A 152 -20.51 8.10 58.24
CA HIS A 152 -19.40 8.63 59.03
C HIS A 152 -19.24 10.14 58.80
N THR A 153 -18.52 10.82 59.70
CA THR A 153 -18.31 12.28 59.68
C THR A 153 -16.90 12.68 59.22
N PHE A 154 -16.16 11.74 58.59
CA PHE A 154 -14.76 11.96 58.17
C PHE A 154 -14.64 12.91 56.98
N PHE A 155 -15.60 12.87 56.04
CA PHE A 155 -15.70 13.83 54.95
C PHE A 155 -16.29 15.15 55.46
N LYS A 156 -15.71 16.28 55.05
CA LYS A 156 -16.08 17.64 55.44
C LYS A 156 -16.57 18.43 54.22
N ASP A 157 -17.85 18.81 54.22
CA ASP A 157 -18.46 19.55 53.11
C ASP A 157 -17.80 20.92 52.90
N GLY A 158 -17.60 21.34 51.65
CA GLY A 158 -16.99 22.64 51.33
C GLY A 158 -15.49 22.75 51.65
N GLU A 159 -14.87 21.72 52.23
CA GLU A 159 -13.44 21.64 52.52
C GLU A 159 -12.73 20.66 51.57
N TRP A 160 -11.39 20.76 51.51
CA TRP A 160 -10.57 19.77 50.79
C TRP A 160 -10.44 18.50 51.63
N ASN A 161 -10.83 17.38 51.06
CA ASN A 161 -10.80 16.07 51.70
C ASN A 161 -9.78 15.19 51.00
N ARG A 162 -8.84 14.62 51.76
CA ARG A 162 -7.83 13.70 51.22
C ARG A 162 -8.36 12.28 51.20
N PHE A 163 -8.45 11.71 50.01
CA PHE A 163 -8.80 10.32 49.78
C PHE A 163 -7.53 9.49 49.54
N ARG A 164 -7.56 8.27 50.06
CA ARG A 164 -6.64 7.20 49.70
C ARG A 164 -7.48 5.97 49.36
N VAL A 165 -7.16 5.32 48.26
CA VAL A 165 -7.85 4.11 47.78
C VAL A 165 -6.80 3.06 47.49
N LEU A 166 -6.93 1.90 48.12
CA LEU A 166 -6.10 0.73 47.86
C LEU A 166 -6.97 -0.33 47.20
N ALA A 167 -6.74 -0.57 45.90
CA ALA A 167 -7.39 -1.61 45.14
C ALA A 167 -6.35 -2.71 44.85
N GLN A 168 -6.49 -3.85 45.53
CA GLN A 168 -5.55 -4.97 45.44
C GLN A 168 -6.32 -6.29 45.33
N GLY A 169 -6.16 -6.99 44.21
CA GLY A 169 -7.04 -8.10 43.83
C GLY A 169 -8.51 -7.68 43.88
N ASP A 170 -9.35 -8.51 44.50
CA ASP A 170 -10.77 -8.20 44.69
C ASP A 170 -11.06 -7.30 45.90
N GLN A 171 -10.05 -6.90 46.68
CA GLN A 171 -10.24 -6.04 47.85
C GLN A 171 -10.05 -4.56 47.53
N VAL A 172 -10.97 -3.74 48.00
CA VAL A 172 -10.87 -2.28 47.96
C VAL A 172 -10.97 -1.74 49.37
N THR A 173 -9.99 -0.94 49.76
CA THR A 173 -9.98 -0.19 51.02
C THR A 173 -9.92 1.30 50.74
N THR A 174 -10.73 2.11 51.43
CA THR A 174 -10.74 3.56 51.29
C THR A 174 -10.53 4.26 52.63
N TRP A 175 -9.82 5.38 52.58
CA TRP A 175 -9.63 6.29 53.71
C TRP A 175 -10.00 7.71 53.30
N ILE A 176 -10.57 8.46 54.23
CA ILE A 176 -10.86 9.88 54.08
C ILE A 176 -10.27 10.63 55.27
N ASN A 177 -9.42 11.63 55.01
CA ASN A 177 -8.76 12.45 56.02
C ASN A 177 -7.99 11.63 57.09
N GLY A 178 -7.42 10.50 56.67
CA GLY A 178 -6.64 9.60 57.54
C GLY A 178 -7.45 8.51 58.24
N GLU A 179 -8.79 8.59 58.23
CA GLU A 179 -9.68 7.61 58.86
C GLU A 179 -10.16 6.58 57.83
N GLU A 180 -10.11 5.29 58.17
CA GLU A 180 -10.59 4.20 57.31
C GLU A 180 -12.12 4.24 57.21
N VAL A 181 -12.64 4.29 55.98
CA VAL A 181 -14.08 4.32 55.71
C VAL A 181 -14.62 2.91 55.52
N ILE A 182 -14.02 2.15 54.60
CA ILE A 182 -14.44 0.79 54.30
C ILE A 182 -13.27 -0.05 53.80
N LYS A 183 -13.25 -1.32 54.22
CA LYS A 183 -12.56 -2.42 53.55
C LYS A 183 -13.59 -3.44 53.07
N THR A 184 -13.75 -3.57 51.76
CA THR A 184 -14.76 -4.45 51.15
C THR A 184 -14.17 -5.30 50.03
N THR A 185 -14.82 -6.42 49.76
CA THR A 185 -14.49 -7.30 48.64
C THR A 185 -15.48 -7.03 47.50
N ILE A 186 -14.97 -6.79 46.31
CA ILE A 186 -15.76 -6.71 45.08
C ILE A 186 -16.20 -8.14 44.74
N PRO A 187 -17.49 -8.40 44.45
CA PRO A 187 -17.94 -9.75 44.12
C PRO A 187 -17.12 -10.37 42.99
N ALA A 188 -16.72 -11.64 43.12
CA ALA A 188 -15.77 -12.30 42.21
C ALA A 188 -16.16 -12.18 40.73
N GLU A 189 -17.44 -12.32 40.38
CA GLU A 189 -17.94 -12.17 39.00
C GLU A 189 -17.75 -10.74 38.44
N ARG A 190 -17.87 -9.74 39.30
CA ARG A 190 -17.65 -8.33 38.95
C ARG A 190 -16.16 -8.03 38.83
N HIS A 191 -15.34 -8.54 39.75
CA HIS A 191 -13.89 -8.36 39.69
C HIS A 191 -13.28 -9.08 38.47
N LYS A 192 -13.75 -10.30 38.15
CA LYS A 192 -13.30 -11.07 36.98
C LYS A 192 -13.54 -10.32 35.66
N THR A 193 -14.64 -9.58 35.56
CA THR A 193 -14.96 -8.79 34.36
C THR A 193 -14.32 -7.40 34.36
N HIS A 194 -13.93 -6.89 35.53
CA HIS A 194 -13.31 -5.58 35.71
C HIS A 194 -12.05 -5.68 36.61
N PRO A 195 -11.04 -6.47 36.20
CA PRO A 195 -9.79 -6.60 36.96
C PRO A 195 -8.93 -5.33 36.82
N SER A 196 -9.12 -4.60 35.73
CA SER A 196 -8.54 -3.29 35.43
C SER A 196 -9.57 -2.41 34.72
N GLY A 197 -9.36 -1.09 34.75
CA GLY A 197 -10.13 -0.14 33.95
C GLY A 197 -9.73 1.30 34.24
N TYR A 198 -10.49 2.26 33.73
CA TYR A 198 -10.18 3.67 33.89
C TYR A 198 -10.34 4.14 35.33
N ILE A 199 -9.45 5.05 35.72
CA ILE A 199 -9.72 6.00 36.80
C ILE A 199 -10.45 7.18 36.17
N ALA A 200 -11.62 7.55 36.69
CA ALA A 200 -12.41 8.62 36.07
C ALA A 200 -13.16 9.47 37.08
N LEU A 201 -13.13 10.79 36.88
CA LEU A 201 -13.86 11.75 37.70
C LEU A 201 -15.29 11.87 37.18
N GLN A 202 -16.28 11.80 38.06
CA GLN A 202 -17.69 11.78 37.69
C GLN A 202 -18.40 13.10 38.02
N LEU A 203 -19.21 13.59 37.08
CA LEU A 203 -20.26 14.57 37.34
C LEU A 203 -21.61 13.91 37.12
N HIS A 204 -22.34 13.66 38.22
CA HIS A 204 -23.67 13.08 38.12
C HIS A 204 -24.68 14.10 37.59
N GLY A 205 -25.70 13.61 36.88
CA GLY A 205 -26.76 14.44 36.35
C GLY A 205 -27.55 15.13 37.45
N ILE A 206 -27.99 16.36 37.20
CA ILE A 206 -28.73 17.19 38.15
C ILE A 206 -30.10 17.55 37.58
N HIS A 207 -31.10 17.68 38.46
CA HIS A 207 -32.46 18.02 38.03
C HIS A 207 -32.50 19.38 37.35
N GLU A 208 -33.40 19.50 36.38
CA GLU A 208 -33.54 20.73 35.61
C GLU A 208 -33.86 21.93 36.53
N GLY A 209 -33.07 23.00 36.41
CA GLY A 209 -33.23 24.21 37.23
C GLY A 209 -32.64 24.19 38.64
N THR A 210 -31.83 23.18 39.01
CA THR A 210 -31.25 23.07 40.37
C THR A 210 -29.78 23.49 40.51
N GLY A 211 -28.98 23.45 39.45
CA GLY A 211 -27.55 23.84 39.47
C GLY A 211 -27.26 25.21 38.84
N PRO A 212 -26.02 25.47 38.38
CA PRO A 212 -24.90 24.53 38.28
C PRO A 212 -24.31 24.18 39.65
N PHE A 213 -23.83 22.94 39.78
CA PHE A 213 -23.07 22.51 40.95
C PHE A 213 -21.63 22.15 40.57
N LYS A 214 -20.69 22.42 41.46
CA LYS A 214 -19.26 22.22 41.23
C LYS A 214 -18.62 21.26 42.22
N ILE A 215 -17.58 20.59 41.75
CA ILE A 215 -16.64 19.79 42.53
C ILE A 215 -15.24 19.98 41.95
N ALA A 216 -14.22 19.98 42.80
CA ALA A 216 -12.83 20.12 42.40
C ALA A 216 -11.98 18.95 42.89
N TRP A 217 -10.96 18.57 42.11
CA TRP A 217 -9.95 17.57 42.46
C TRP A 217 -8.54 18.12 42.24
N ARG A 218 -7.60 17.75 43.11
CA ARG A 218 -6.17 18.08 42.96
C ARG A 218 -5.30 17.01 43.61
N ASN A 219 -3.99 17.11 43.40
CA ASN A 219 -3.01 16.17 43.96
C ASN A 219 -3.37 14.70 43.63
N LEU A 220 -3.88 14.45 42.41
CA LEU A 220 -4.25 13.13 41.94
C LEU A 220 -2.97 12.39 41.54
N ARG A 221 -2.65 11.33 42.28
CA ARG A 221 -1.50 10.50 41.99
C ARG A 221 -1.81 9.04 42.24
N VAL A 222 -1.25 8.20 41.39
CA VAL A 222 -1.45 6.75 41.45
C VAL A 222 -0.11 6.07 41.55
N ARG A 223 -0.09 4.94 42.22
CA ARG A 223 1.06 4.06 42.30
C ARG A 223 0.54 2.66 42.05
N LYS A 224 1.02 2.02 40.99
CA LYS A 224 0.66 0.62 40.71
C LYS A 224 1.27 -0.24 41.82
N LEU A 225 0.49 -1.20 42.29
CA LEU A 225 0.93 -2.15 43.30
C LEU A 225 1.40 -3.38 42.56
N SER A 226 2.70 -3.63 42.60
CA SER A 226 3.22 -4.94 42.24
C SER A 226 2.80 -5.91 43.34
N GLY A 227 1.69 -6.62 43.13
CA GLY A 227 1.64 -7.98 43.63
C GLY A 227 2.74 -8.77 42.93
N GLU A 228 3.44 -9.64 43.65
CA GLU A 228 3.90 -10.85 42.97
C GLU A 228 2.65 -11.40 42.24
N ASP A 229 2.75 -11.46 40.91
CA ASP A 229 1.72 -11.70 39.88
C ASP A 229 1.13 -10.49 39.09
N ALA A 230 1.73 -9.29 39.13
CA ALA A 230 1.50 -8.27 38.08
C ALA A 230 2.79 -7.50 37.74
N ALA A 231 3.52 -7.97 36.73
CA ALA A 231 4.75 -7.35 36.23
C ALA A 231 4.49 -6.42 35.03
N PRO A 232 5.09 -5.22 34.98
CA PRO A 232 5.54 -4.60 33.73
C PRO A 232 6.88 -5.24 33.35
N SER A 233 6.94 -5.84 32.17
CA SER A 233 8.12 -6.54 31.66
C SER A 233 9.18 -5.57 31.12
N GLU A 234 10.34 -5.49 31.77
CA GLU A 234 11.61 -5.26 31.08
C GLU A 234 12.82 -5.90 31.81
N ASN A 235 13.31 -6.97 31.19
CA ASN A 235 14.69 -7.47 31.08
C ASN A 235 15.66 -7.36 32.28
N LYS A 236 15.83 -8.48 32.98
CA LYS A 236 17.17 -9.04 33.25
C LYS A 236 17.22 -10.53 32.96
N ALA A 237 18.12 -10.90 32.05
CA ALA A 237 18.51 -12.26 31.73
C ALA A 237 18.96 -13.03 32.98
N GLY A 238 18.49 -14.27 33.13
CA GLY A 238 19.10 -15.27 34.01
C GLY A 238 18.13 -16.21 34.73
N ALA A 239 17.83 -17.35 34.08
CA ALA A 239 17.53 -18.66 34.68
C ALA A 239 16.56 -18.73 35.89
N ASN A 240 15.26 -18.88 35.60
CA ASN A 240 14.40 -20.01 36.03
C ASN A 240 12.92 -19.61 35.82
N ALA A 241 12.29 -20.21 34.82
CA ALA A 241 10.88 -19.98 34.47
C ALA A 241 9.92 -20.58 35.50
N SER A 242 8.79 -19.92 35.72
CA SER A 242 7.51 -20.56 36.07
C SER A 242 6.48 -20.13 35.02
N PRO A 243 5.63 -21.05 34.54
CA PRO A 243 5.01 -20.99 33.21
C PRO A 243 3.84 -19.99 33.10
N MET A 244 3.67 -19.44 31.88
CA MET A 244 2.44 -18.76 31.46
C MET A 244 1.23 -19.72 31.51
N PRO A 245 -0.02 -19.22 31.66
CA PRO A 245 -1.19 -20.07 31.69
C PRO A 245 -1.31 -20.84 30.37
N SER A 246 -1.35 -22.17 30.45
CA SER A 246 -1.31 -23.08 29.29
C SER A 246 -2.27 -22.65 28.18
N ALA A 247 -1.72 -22.46 26.98
CA ALA A 247 -2.46 -22.16 25.76
C ALA A 247 -3.61 -23.16 25.54
N GLU A 248 -4.83 -22.66 25.31
CA GLU A 248 -5.94 -23.53 24.91
C GLU A 248 -5.74 -23.93 23.43
N ARG A 249 -5.11 -25.10 23.23
CA ARG A 249 -4.94 -25.73 21.92
C ARG A 249 -6.31 -26.00 21.31
N LEU A 250 -6.66 -25.28 20.24
CA LEU A 250 -7.94 -25.45 19.55
C LEU A 250 -7.86 -26.66 18.60
N VAL A 251 -8.79 -27.61 18.74
CA VAL A 251 -8.97 -28.69 17.77
C VAL A 251 -9.81 -28.17 16.60
N LEU A 252 -9.28 -28.27 15.39
CA LEU A 252 -9.96 -27.82 14.18
C LEU A 252 -10.88 -28.93 13.67
N ASN A 253 -12.13 -28.59 13.32
CA ASN A 253 -13.14 -29.58 12.94
C ASN A 253 -13.38 -29.68 11.43
N HIS A 254 -12.82 -28.74 10.66
CA HIS A 254 -12.85 -28.70 9.19
C HIS A 254 -14.24 -28.79 8.56
N LYS A 255 -15.30 -28.40 9.27
CA LYS A 255 -16.66 -28.35 8.70
C LYS A 255 -16.82 -27.24 7.66
N GLY A 256 -15.91 -26.26 7.66
CA GLY A 256 -15.95 -25.09 6.79
C GLY A 256 -17.14 -24.18 7.06
N PRO A 257 -17.28 -23.09 6.30
CA PRO A 257 -18.41 -22.19 6.41
C PRO A 257 -19.71 -22.81 5.87
N LYS A 258 -20.86 -22.27 6.30
CA LYS A 258 -22.19 -22.70 5.81
C LYS A 258 -22.34 -22.53 4.30
N VAL A 259 -21.75 -21.48 3.74
CA VAL A 259 -21.62 -21.26 2.30
C VAL A 259 -20.19 -21.64 1.95
N ALA A 260 -20.01 -22.72 1.21
CA ALA A 260 -18.70 -23.25 0.88
C ALA A 260 -17.90 -22.31 -0.02
N PHE A 261 -16.58 -22.32 0.15
CA PHE A 261 -15.65 -21.69 -0.80
C PHE A 261 -15.66 -22.43 -2.15
N ARG A 262 -15.12 -21.78 -3.18
CA ARG A 262 -14.94 -22.38 -4.51
C ARG A 262 -14.09 -23.64 -4.43
N SER A 263 -14.38 -24.60 -5.30
CA SER A 263 -13.58 -25.83 -5.41
C SER A 263 -12.15 -25.52 -5.85
N LEU A 264 -11.18 -26.21 -5.25
CA LEU A 264 -9.77 -26.10 -5.65
C LEU A 264 -9.57 -26.66 -7.07
N PRO A 265 -8.84 -25.94 -7.96
CA PRO A 265 -8.60 -26.39 -9.31
C PRO A 265 -7.56 -27.53 -9.36
N ALA A 266 -7.37 -28.12 -10.53
CA ALA A 266 -6.22 -29.01 -10.74
C ALA A 266 -4.91 -28.20 -10.71
N PHE A 267 -3.87 -28.77 -10.10
CA PHE A 267 -2.51 -28.25 -10.13
C PHE A 267 -1.58 -29.34 -10.66
N GLU A 268 -0.92 -29.09 -11.80
CA GLU A 268 -0.11 -30.10 -12.48
C GLU A 268 0.95 -30.70 -11.55
N GLY A 269 0.90 -32.02 -11.34
CA GLY A 269 1.87 -32.74 -10.50
C GLY A 269 1.69 -32.55 -8.99
N HIS A 270 0.55 -32.02 -8.53
CA HIS A 270 0.30 -31.72 -7.13
C HIS A 270 -1.14 -32.02 -6.69
N GLN A 271 -1.29 -32.35 -5.40
CA GLN A 271 -2.57 -32.52 -4.72
C GLN A 271 -2.85 -31.30 -3.85
N LEU A 272 -4.01 -30.68 -4.07
CA LEU A 272 -4.48 -29.54 -3.29
C LEU A 272 -5.46 -29.95 -2.20
N SER A 273 -5.36 -29.32 -1.04
CA SER A 273 -6.28 -29.50 0.08
C SER A 273 -6.50 -28.20 0.84
N PHE A 274 -7.69 -28.04 1.42
CA PHE A 274 -7.94 -26.96 2.37
C PHE A 274 -7.29 -27.29 3.70
N PHE A 275 -6.19 -26.62 4.01
CA PHE A 275 -5.40 -26.86 5.22
C PHE A 275 -6.12 -26.33 6.47
N ALA A 276 -6.62 -25.10 6.39
CA ALA A 276 -7.40 -24.46 7.44
C ALA A 276 -8.41 -23.47 6.83
N GLN A 277 -9.57 -23.31 7.47
CA GLN A 277 -10.68 -22.53 6.92
C GLN A 277 -11.43 -21.79 8.02
N ALA A 278 -12.22 -20.79 7.61
CA ALA A 278 -13.19 -20.14 8.46
C ALA A 278 -14.32 -21.12 8.88
N PRO A 279 -14.95 -20.93 10.05
CA PRO A 279 -14.80 -19.80 10.96
C PRO A 279 -13.60 -19.91 11.92
N GLU A 280 -12.92 -21.05 12.02
CA GLU A 280 -11.81 -21.21 12.98
C GLU A 280 -10.61 -20.32 12.63
N ILE A 281 -10.18 -20.34 11.37
CA ILE A 281 -9.09 -19.52 10.84
C ILE A 281 -9.68 -18.60 9.77
N ASN A 282 -9.77 -17.31 10.08
CA ASN A 282 -10.49 -16.32 9.27
C ASN A 282 -9.57 -15.15 8.90
N CYS A 283 -9.81 -14.54 7.75
CA CYS A 283 -9.07 -13.40 7.23
C CYS A 283 -7.54 -13.61 7.09
N PRO A 284 -7.03 -14.76 6.60
CA PRO A 284 -5.60 -14.94 6.40
C PRO A 284 -5.07 -14.01 5.29
N VAL A 285 -4.13 -13.13 5.64
CA VAL A 285 -3.49 -12.19 4.70
C VAL A 285 -2.08 -12.60 4.28
N SER A 286 -1.44 -13.48 5.04
CA SER A 286 -0.11 -14.05 4.78
C SER A 286 0.07 -15.41 5.47
N VAL A 287 1.07 -16.17 5.02
CA VAL A 287 1.44 -17.47 5.54
C VAL A 287 2.96 -17.60 5.69
N VAL A 288 3.41 -18.14 6.83
CA VAL A 288 4.84 -18.45 7.06
C VAL A 288 4.96 -19.91 7.51
N ALA A 289 5.79 -20.70 6.85
CA ALA A 289 5.99 -22.11 7.17
C ALA A 289 7.21 -22.32 8.08
N GLU A 290 7.02 -23.09 9.16
CA GLU A 290 8.15 -23.62 9.92
C GLU A 290 8.81 -24.77 9.16
N PRO A 291 10.11 -25.02 9.35
CA PRO A 291 10.80 -26.13 8.69
C PRO A 291 10.18 -27.51 8.96
N GLY A 292 9.60 -27.72 10.15
CA GLY A 292 8.92 -28.96 10.53
C GLY A 292 7.48 -29.10 10.01
N GLY A 293 6.93 -28.06 9.39
CA GLY A 293 5.61 -28.06 8.77
C GLY A 293 4.44 -27.54 9.60
N ALA A 294 4.72 -27.00 10.79
CA ALA A 294 3.77 -26.09 11.41
C ALA A 294 3.70 -24.80 10.59
N VAL A 295 2.54 -24.14 10.58
CA VAL A 295 2.28 -23.00 9.71
C VAL A 295 1.74 -21.84 10.53
N PHE A 296 2.38 -20.67 10.40
CA PHE A 296 1.83 -19.43 10.90
C PHE A 296 0.85 -18.84 9.89
N ALA A 297 -0.44 -18.77 10.25
CA ALA A 297 -1.43 -18.01 9.51
C ALA A 297 -1.55 -16.61 10.13
N LEU A 298 -1.19 -15.58 9.37
CA LEU A 298 -1.28 -14.19 9.78
C LEU A 298 -2.67 -13.71 9.37
N CYS A 299 -3.55 -13.54 10.34
CA CYS A 299 -4.94 -13.16 10.13
C CYS A 299 -5.13 -11.68 10.47
N ASP A 300 -5.77 -10.92 9.58
CA ASP A 300 -6.08 -9.50 9.81
C ASP A 300 -7.52 -9.17 9.43
N GLY A 301 -8.36 -8.93 10.44
CA GLY A 301 -9.75 -8.52 10.26
C GLY A 301 -9.92 -7.10 9.71
N ASN A 302 -8.86 -6.28 9.60
CA ASN A 302 -8.93 -4.95 9.00
C ASN A 302 -8.77 -4.95 7.46
N ALA A 303 -8.20 -6.01 6.89
CA ALA A 303 -7.70 -5.99 5.51
C ALA A 303 -6.78 -4.76 5.27
N GLY A 304 -6.93 -4.07 4.13
CA GLY A 304 -6.16 -2.86 3.84
C GLY A 304 -6.68 -1.61 4.55
N LEU A 305 -7.98 -1.32 4.47
CA LEU A 305 -8.54 -0.01 4.85
C LEU A 305 -9.23 0.03 6.23
N GLY A 306 -9.33 -1.11 6.91
CA GLY A 306 -9.80 -1.20 8.29
C GLY A 306 -8.84 -0.49 9.26
N ARG A 307 -9.37 -0.06 10.41
CA ARG A 307 -8.65 0.77 11.39
C ARG A 307 -9.03 0.42 12.83
N LEU A 308 -9.58 -0.77 13.04
CA LEU A 308 -9.98 -1.23 14.36
C LEU A 308 -8.76 -1.85 15.03
N PRO A 309 -8.39 -1.46 16.25
CA PRO A 309 -7.27 -2.08 16.95
C PRO A 309 -7.60 -3.54 17.29
N ASN A 310 -6.55 -4.35 17.44
CA ASN A 310 -6.57 -5.75 17.87
C ASN A 310 -7.52 -6.61 17.01
N GLN A 311 -7.51 -6.42 15.69
CA GLN A 311 -8.23 -7.30 14.76
C GLN A 311 -7.35 -8.40 14.17
N GLY A 312 -6.04 -8.37 14.45
CA GLY A 312 -5.10 -9.36 13.95
C GLY A 312 -4.76 -10.41 14.98
N THR A 313 -4.50 -11.62 14.49
CA THR A 313 -4.04 -12.77 15.27
C THR A 313 -3.04 -13.55 14.42
N VAL A 314 -1.95 -14.02 15.02
CA VAL A 314 -1.05 -14.99 14.38
C VAL A 314 -1.33 -16.37 14.97
N TRP A 315 -1.83 -17.27 14.13
CA TRP A 315 -2.10 -18.65 14.51
C TRP A 315 -0.95 -19.55 14.12
N ARG A 316 -0.51 -20.44 15.00
CA ARG A 316 0.37 -21.57 14.66
C ARG A 316 -0.47 -22.82 14.48
N LEU A 317 -0.48 -23.37 13.28
CA LEU A 317 -1.32 -24.48 12.84
C LEU A 317 -0.46 -25.74 12.65
N VAL A 318 -0.94 -26.89 13.11
CA VAL A 318 -0.21 -28.16 13.07
C VAL A 318 -1.09 -29.26 12.48
N ASP A 319 -0.58 -29.93 11.46
CA ASP A 319 -1.08 -31.18 10.87
C ASP A 319 -0.22 -32.33 11.42
N GLU A 320 -0.76 -33.10 12.38
CA GLU A 320 -0.02 -34.18 13.05
C GLU A 320 -0.05 -35.49 12.25
N ASN A 321 -1.03 -35.64 11.36
CA ASN A 321 -1.28 -36.88 10.63
C ASN A 321 -0.87 -36.82 9.14
N ASP A 322 -0.39 -35.66 8.69
CA ASP A 322 0.04 -35.34 7.34
C ASP A 322 -1.05 -35.56 6.26
N ASP A 323 -2.34 -35.45 6.60
CA ASP A 323 -3.45 -35.59 5.65
C ASP A 323 -3.72 -34.32 4.83
N GLY A 324 -3.00 -33.23 5.15
CA GLY A 324 -3.13 -31.94 4.49
C GLY A 324 -4.16 -31.02 5.15
N LYS A 325 -4.54 -31.31 6.38
CA LYS A 325 -5.41 -30.48 7.22
C LYS A 325 -4.75 -30.25 8.57
N ALA A 326 -4.79 -29.01 9.03
CA ALA A 326 -4.30 -28.70 10.37
C ALA A 326 -5.24 -29.30 11.42
N ASP A 327 -4.80 -30.28 12.19
CA ASP A 327 -5.57 -30.87 13.28
C ASP A 327 -5.79 -29.87 14.44
N PHE A 328 -4.81 -28.99 14.68
CA PHE A 328 -4.83 -28.06 15.80
C PHE A 328 -4.29 -26.67 15.46
N GLY A 329 -4.78 -25.67 16.18
CA GLY A 329 -4.28 -24.30 16.14
C GLY A 329 -4.04 -23.73 17.52
N THR A 330 -2.93 -23.00 17.68
CA THR A 330 -2.62 -22.20 18.86
C THR A 330 -2.50 -20.73 18.45
N ARG A 331 -3.00 -19.81 19.27
CA ARG A 331 -2.79 -18.37 19.05
C ARG A 331 -1.37 -18.01 19.46
N PHE A 332 -0.44 -18.12 18.52
CA PHE A 332 0.97 -17.80 18.76
C PHE A 332 1.14 -16.34 19.20
N ILE A 333 0.40 -15.43 18.55
CA ILE A 333 0.22 -14.04 18.97
C ILE A 333 -1.27 -13.75 18.96
N PRO A 334 -1.93 -13.63 20.13
CA PRO A 334 -3.40 -13.55 20.20
C PRO A 334 -3.96 -12.24 19.65
N ASP A 335 -3.29 -11.12 19.90
CA ASP A 335 -3.72 -9.78 19.50
C ASP A 335 -2.52 -9.02 18.92
N ILE A 336 -2.65 -8.60 17.66
CA ILE A 336 -1.64 -7.77 16.99
C ILE A 336 -2.30 -6.88 15.92
N ASP A 337 -1.80 -5.66 15.76
CA ASP A 337 -2.30 -4.74 14.75
C ASP A 337 -1.61 -4.99 13.42
N THR A 338 -2.39 -5.18 12.35
CA THR A 338 -1.88 -5.34 10.97
C THR A 338 -0.73 -6.35 10.84
N PRO A 339 -0.89 -7.62 11.24
CA PRO A 339 0.12 -8.63 10.94
C PRO A 339 0.16 -8.81 9.42
N ARG A 340 1.25 -8.35 8.78
CA ARG A 340 1.35 -8.35 7.31
C ARG A 340 2.06 -9.62 6.85
N GLY A 341 3.38 -9.64 6.79
CA GLY A 341 4.18 -10.80 6.38
C GLY A 341 5.40 -11.04 7.27
N GLY A 342 6.10 -12.15 7.09
CA GLY A 342 7.19 -12.56 7.97
C GLY A 342 8.06 -13.71 7.46
N HIS A 343 9.06 -14.06 8.26
CA HIS A 343 9.98 -15.16 7.97
C HIS A 343 10.39 -15.87 9.25
N PHE A 344 10.25 -17.20 9.28
CA PHE A 344 10.66 -18.02 10.42
C PHE A 344 12.05 -18.61 10.24
N ILE A 345 13.00 -18.22 11.08
CA ILE A 345 14.36 -18.75 11.05
C ILE A 345 14.96 -18.83 12.46
N ASP A 346 15.61 -19.94 12.77
CA ASP A 346 16.27 -20.17 14.06
C ASP A 346 15.35 -20.01 15.28
N GLY A 347 14.18 -20.65 15.22
CA GLY A 347 13.18 -20.59 16.29
C GLY A 347 12.62 -19.19 16.54
N THR A 348 12.71 -18.30 15.54
CA THR A 348 12.29 -16.90 15.63
C THR A 348 11.41 -16.55 14.44
N LEU A 349 10.21 -16.04 14.71
CA LEU A 349 9.36 -15.41 13.72
C LEU A 349 9.70 -13.92 13.66
N TYR A 350 10.31 -13.47 12.56
CA TYR A 350 10.41 -12.05 12.25
C TYR A 350 9.14 -11.62 11.53
N LEU A 351 8.51 -10.54 12.01
CA LEU A 351 7.18 -10.13 11.57
C LEU A 351 7.16 -8.63 11.23
N ALA A 352 6.62 -8.31 10.06
CA ALA A 352 6.20 -6.96 9.70
C ALA A 352 4.79 -6.69 10.24
N HIS A 353 4.66 -5.71 11.13
CA HIS A 353 3.38 -5.23 11.65
C HIS A 353 3.46 -3.71 11.83
N PRO A 354 3.12 -2.92 10.79
CA PRO A 354 3.32 -1.48 10.76
C PRO A 354 2.77 -0.77 12.01
N PRO A 355 3.53 0.18 12.59
CA PRO A 355 4.75 0.79 12.08
C PRO A 355 6.05 0.05 12.49
N PHE A 356 5.95 -1.21 12.95
CA PHE A 356 7.06 -1.94 13.56
C PHE A 356 7.51 -3.15 12.75
N ILE A 357 8.79 -3.48 12.92
CA ILE A 357 9.31 -4.82 12.64
C ILE A 357 9.71 -5.44 13.98
N SER A 358 9.29 -6.67 14.22
CA SER A 358 9.53 -7.35 15.51
C SER A 358 9.96 -8.80 15.34
N SER A 359 10.61 -9.34 16.37
CA SER A 359 10.91 -10.77 16.51
C SER A 359 10.09 -11.40 17.62
N PHE A 360 9.60 -12.62 17.38
CA PHE A 360 8.83 -13.42 18.33
C PHE A 360 9.43 -14.82 18.49
N ARG A 361 9.49 -15.35 19.72
CA ARG A 361 10.03 -16.69 20.00
C ARG A 361 9.19 -17.44 21.02
N ASP A 362 8.94 -18.71 20.74
CA ASP A 362 8.48 -19.70 21.71
C ASP A 362 9.72 -20.30 22.40
N LEU A 363 9.84 -20.08 23.70
CA LEU A 363 11.00 -20.48 24.51
C LEU A 363 10.75 -21.78 25.28
N ASP A 364 9.49 -22.14 25.54
CA ASP A 364 9.13 -23.34 26.30
C ASP A 364 8.51 -24.48 25.46
N GLY A 365 8.21 -24.20 24.19
CA GLY A 365 7.71 -25.15 23.19
C GLY A 365 6.20 -25.38 23.25
N ASP A 366 5.44 -24.53 23.94
CA ASP A 366 3.98 -24.68 24.08
C ASP A 366 3.18 -24.21 22.85
N GLY A 367 3.85 -23.60 21.86
CA GLY A 367 3.26 -23.06 20.65
C GLY A 367 2.75 -21.62 20.78
N VAL A 368 3.14 -20.89 21.82
CA VAL A 368 2.89 -19.46 22.06
C VAL A 368 4.21 -18.68 22.09
N ALA A 369 4.17 -17.42 21.67
CA ALA A 369 5.35 -16.55 21.79
C ALA A 369 5.55 -16.11 23.25
N ASP A 370 6.71 -16.41 23.82
CA ASP A 370 7.16 -15.95 25.14
C ASP A 370 7.97 -14.65 25.08
N GLU A 371 8.72 -14.46 23.99
CA GLU A 371 9.57 -13.29 23.78
C GLU A 371 9.03 -12.46 22.61
N HIS A 372 8.90 -11.16 22.83
CA HIS A 372 8.63 -10.14 21.80
C HIS A 372 9.67 -9.03 21.90
N LYS A 373 10.32 -8.71 20.79
CA LYS A 373 11.23 -7.54 20.68
C LYS A 373 10.88 -6.72 19.45
N VAL A 374 10.72 -5.41 19.63
CA VAL A 374 10.68 -4.45 18.52
C VAL A 374 12.10 -4.21 18.06
N LEU A 375 12.39 -4.53 16.79
CA LEU A 375 13.71 -4.38 16.18
C LEU A 375 13.89 -3.02 15.54
N ALA A 376 12.83 -2.50 14.93
CA ALA A 376 12.81 -1.19 14.30
C ALA A 376 11.38 -0.64 14.25
N SER A 377 11.27 0.68 14.15
CA SER A 377 10.00 1.43 14.05
C SER A 377 10.01 2.38 12.85
N GLY A 378 8.87 2.97 12.51
CA GLY A 378 8.75 3.96 11.42
C GLY A 378 8.61 3.33 10.03
N PHE A 379 8.25 2.05 9.97
CA PHE A 379 7.96 1.30 8.74
C PHE A 379 6.51 1.54 8.30
N ALA A 380 6.23 2.72 7.75
CA ALA A 380 4.92 3.31 7.46
C ALA A 380 4.21 3.90 8.71
N HIS A 381 2.99 4.42 8.50
CA HIS A 381 2.17 5.02 9.55
C HIS A 381 1.51 3.97 10.45
N ASP A 382 0.97 4.41 11.59
CA ASP A 382 0.15 3.56 12.45
C ASP A 382 -1.25 3.29 11.88
N LEU A 383 -1.98 2.37 12.53
CA LEU A 383 -3.34 1.97 12.13
C LEU A 383 -4.36 3.12 12.16
N LYS A 384 -4.10 4.23 12.86
CA LYS A 384 -5.02 5.38 12.93
C LYS A 384 -4.98 6.20 11.65
N TRP A 385 -3.96 6.01 10.81
CA TRP A 385 -3.83 6.68 9.53
C TRP A 385 -5.07 6.48 8.65
N LYS A 386 -5.37 7.48 7.82
CA LYS A 386 -6.62 7.55 7.02
C LYS A 386 -6.85 6.34 6.10
N ARG A 387 -5.80 5.59 5.76
CA ARG A 387 -5.86 4.39 4.91
C ARG A 387 -5.55 3.07 5.62
N GLY A 388 -5.39 3.05 6.95
CA GLY A 388 -5.05 1.80 7.67
C GLY A 388 -3.73 1.19 7.17
N GLY A 389 -3.72 -0.14 6.99
CA GLY A 389 -2.56 -0.90 6.50
C GLY A 389 -2.42 -1.00 4.96
N ASP A 390 -3.28 -0.33 4.20
CA ASP A 390 -3.19 -0.27 2.74
C ASP A 390 -1.86 0.36 2.29
N HIS A 391 -1.20 -0.17 1.26
CA HIS A 391 0.14 0.25 0.78
C HIS A 391 1.19 0.59 1.86
N SER A 392 1.06 -0.04 3.03
CA SER A 392 2.02 0.13 4.12
C SER A 392 3.23 -0.79 3.91
N THR A 393 4.03 -1.01 4.95
CA THR A 393 5.05 -2.06 4.92
C THR A 393 4.37 -3.42 4.96
N ASN A 394 4.70 -4.30 4.01
CA ASN A 394 3.94 -5.53 3.81
C ASN A 394 4.71 -6.78 4.28
N ASP A 395 5.85 -7.12 3.68
CA ASP A 395 6.53 -8.38 4.00
C ASP A 395 8.04 -8.19 4.26
N LEU A 396 8.68 -9.24 4.76
CA LEU A 396 10.13 -9.31 4.95
C LEU A 396 10.67 -10.72 4.69
N ARG A 397 11.94 -10.81 4.25
CA ARG A 397 12.66 -12.08 4.10
C ARG A 397 14.10 -11.96 4.58
N VAL A 398 14.65 -13.06 5.11
CA VAL A 398 16.04 -13.14 5.55
C VAL A 398 16.92 -13.71 4.44
N GLY A 399 18.03 -13.04 4.14
CA GLY A 399 19.04 -13.52 3.19
C GLY A 399 20.13 -14.38 3.85
N LEU A 400 20.83 -15.20 3.04
CA LEU A 400 22.00 -15.96 3.49
C LEU A 400 23.15 -15.07 4.00
N ASP A 401 23.12 -13.78 3.68
CA ASP A 401 24.02 -12.74 4.15
C ASP A 401 23.66 -12.19 5.54
N GLY A 402 22.59 -12.70 6.16
CA GLY A 402 22.15 -12.38 7.50
C GLY A 402 21.40 -11.05 7.63
N TRP A 403 21.01 -10.44 6.51
CA TRP A 403 20.16 -9.25 6.48
C TRP A 403 18.68 -9.64 6.43
N ILE A 404 17.84 -8.87 7.12
CA ILE A 404 16.40 -8.82 6.91
C ILE A 404 16.14 -7.77 5.85
N TYR A 405 15.49 -8.15 4.75
CA TYR A 405 15.02 -7.25 3.72
C TYR A 405 13.52 -7.04 3.89
N VAL A 406 13.08 -5.78 3.89
CA VAL A 406 11.70 -5.39 4.21
C VAL A 406 11.09 -4.69 3.01
N ALA A 407 9.94 -5.18 2.55
CA ALA A 407 9.16 -4.62 1.44
C ALA A 407 8.27 -3.46 1.93
N VAL A 408 8.55 -2.26 1.43
CA VAL A 408 7.89 -1.01 1.85
C VAL A 408 7.02 -0.49 0.72
N GLY A 409 5.76 -0.12 1.01
CA GLY A 409 4.84 0.53 0.07
C GLY A 409 4.98 2.06 0.01
N ASP A 410 4.13 2.71 -0.78
CA ASP A 410 4.24 4.14 -1.15
C ASP A 410 3.77 5.11 -0.06
N PHE A 411 3.37 4.60 1.10
CA PHE A 411 3.28 5.42 2.32
C PHE A 411 4.67 5.72 2.88
N GLY A 412 5.70 5.10 2.31
CA GLY A 412 7.07 5.32 2.67
C GLY A 412 7.41 4.75 4.05
N ALA A 413 8.60 5.10 4.49
CA ALA A 413 9.11 4.78 5.80
C ALA A 413 10.05 5.89 6.27
N SER A 414 9.94 6.25 7.54
CA SER A 414 10.95 7.02 8.27
C SER A 414 11.49 6.11 9.37
N ALA A 415 12.21 5.08 8.95
CA ALA A 415 12.57 3.95 9.80
C ALA A 415 13.75 4.27 10.70
N VAL A 416 13.67 3.82 11.96
CA VAL A 416 14.72 3.93 12.98
C VAL A 416 15.01 2.56 13.58
N GLY A 417 16.28 2.18 13.60
CA GLY A 417 16.78 0.88 14.02
C GLY A 417 17.17 0.86 15.49
N SER A 418 17.50 -0.31 16.01
CA SER A 418 17.86 -0.51 17.42
C SER A 418 19.16 0.21 17.84
N ASP A 419 20.03 0.51 16.88
CA ASP A 419 21.27 1.27 17.05
C ASP A 419 21.14 2.77 16.71
N GLY A 420 19.93 3.24 16.40
CA GLY A 420 19.66 4.62 15.96
C GLY A 420 20.01 4.90 14.50
N SER A 421 20.38 3.88 13.71
CA SER A 421 20.45 4.03 12.25
C SER A 421 19.10 4.44 11.67
N GLU A 422 19.11 5.28 10.63
CA GLU A 422 17.90 5.78 9.98
C GLU A 422 17.87 5.38 8.50
N ALA A 423 16.69 4.99 8.00
CA ALA A 423 16.43 4.79 6.58
C ALA A 423 15.12 5.46 6.19
N ARG A 424 15.17 6.38 5.22
CA ARG A 424 14.00 7.11 4.74
C ARG A 424 13.66 6.74 3.30
N LEU A 425 12.42 6.35 3.11
CA LEU A 425 11.80 6.17 1.82
C LEU A 425 10.56 7.05 1.80
N MET A 426 10.54 8.03 0.89
CA MET A 426 9.30 8.74 0.59
C MET A 426 8.32 7.74 -0.04
N THR A 427 8.80 6.95 -1.01
CA THR A 427 8.03 6.03 -1.88
C THR A 427 8.13 4.57 -1.43
N GLY A 428 7.59 3.63 -2.20
CA GLY A 428 7.89 2.21 -2.02
C GLY A 428 9.34 1.87 -2.32
N GLY A 429 9.79 0.73 -1.79
CA GLY A 429 11.13 0.19 -2.01
C GLY A 429 11.46 -0.98 -1.09
N VAL A 430 12.76 -1.18 -0.87
CA VAL A 430 13.28 -2.15 0.09
C VAL A 430 14.28 -1.47 1.01
N ILE A 431 14.03 -1.61 2.31
CA ILE A 431 14.97 -1.28 3.38
C ILE A 431 15.52 -2.60 3.93
N ARG A 432 16.79 -2.63 4.33
CA ARG A 432 17.37 -3.80 5.01
C ARG A 432 17.96 -3.43 6.36
N MET A 433 17.97 -4.40 7.29
CA MET A 433 18.56 -4.30 8.62
C MET A 433 19.17 -5.62 9.08
N ARG A 434 20.04 -5.57 10.09
CA ARG A 434 20.50 -6.77 10.78
C ARG A 434 19.37 -7.38 11.61
N LYS A 435 19.51 -8.67 11.95
CA LYS A 435 18.50 -9.41 12.72
C LYS A 435 18.26 -8.84 14.14
N ASP A 436 19.16 -8.01 14.64
CA ASP A 436 19.02 -7.28 15.89
C ASP A 436 18.43 -5.86 15.73
N GLY A 437 18.09 -5.46 14.50
CA GLY A 437 17.55 -4.13 14.18
C GLY A 437 18.60 -3.06 13.86
N SER A 438 19.89 -3.39 13.87
CA SER A 438 20.97 -2.43 13.60
C SER A 438 21.26 -2.26 12.10
N ASP A 439 22.08 -1.25 11.77
CA ASP A 439 22.56 -0.93 10.41
C ASP A 439 21.44 -0.78 9.35
N LEU A 440 20.34 -0.09 9.66
CA LEU A 440 19.32 0.23 8.67
C LEU A 440 19.92 0.95 7.45
N GLU A 441 19.61 0.46 6.26
CA GLU A 441 19.91 1.15 5.02
C GLU A 441 18.86 0.91 3.92
N VAL A 442 18.66 1.92 3.07
CA VAL A 442 17.85 1.79 1.86
C VAL A 442 18.60 0.92 0.85
N TYR A 443 18.01 -0.18 0.44
CA TYR A 443 18.58 -1.11 -0.53
C TYR A 443 18.15 -0.75 -1.96
N ALA A 444 16.85 -0.53 -2.18
CA ALA A 444 16.26 -0.11 -3.45
C ALA A 444 15.06 0.81 -3.20
N ARG A 445 14.71 1.67 -4.16
CA ARG A 445 13.65 2.69 -4.01
C ARG A 445 12.82 2.87 -5.28
N GLY A 446 11.76 3.64 -5.18
CA GLY A 446 10.96 4.12 -6.31
C GLY A 446 10.00 3.08 -6.88
N THR A 447 9.58 2.10 -6.09
CA THR A 447 8.39 1.27 -6.38
C THR A 447 7.14 1.91 -5.78
N ARG A 448 5.95 1.41 -6.12
CA ARG A 448 4.67 1.85 -5.56
C ARG A 448 4.31 1.02 -4.33
N ASN A 449 3.80 -0.19 -4.50
CA ASN A 449 3.37 -1.04 -3.40
C ASN A 449 4.00 -2.42 -3.55
N THR A 450 5.24 -2.53 -3.08
CA THR A 450 5.95 -3.80 -2.99
C THR A 450 5.31 -4.62 -1.88
N TYR A 451 4.46 -5.59 -2.25
CA TYR A 451 3.70 -6.39 -1.28
C TYR A 451 4.54 -7.52 -0.68
N ASP A 452 5.38 -8.20 -1.47
CA ASP A 452 6.34 -9.18 -0.98
C ASP A 452 7.60 -9.18 -1.87
N ILE A 453 8.69 -9.74 -1.34
CA ILE A 453 9.97 -9.93 -2.01
C ILE A 453 10.39 -11.40 -1.95
N ALA A 454 10.96 -11.91 -3.03
CA ALA A 454 11.57 -13.23 -3.05
C ALA A 454 13.10 -13.11 -3.12
N ILE A 455 13.82 -13.89 -2.30
CA ILE A 455 15.30 -13.89 -2.26
C ILE A 455 15.82 -15.28 -2.61
N SER A 456 16.68 -15.38 -3.62
CA SER A 456 17.39 -16.63 -3.93
C SER A 456 18.61 -16.84 -3.01
N PRO A 457 19.15 -18.07 -2.90
CA PRO A 457 20.44 -18.32 -2.26
C PRO A 457 21.61 -17.53 -2.89
N ARG A 458 21.42 -17.01 -4.11
CA ARG A 458 22.38 -16.15 -4.81
C ARG A 458 22.16 -14.66 -4.52
N LEU A 459 21.30 -14.32 -3.56
CA LEU A 459 20.98 -12.96 -3.15
C LEU A 459 20.48 -12.10 -4.32
N ASP A 460 19.74 -12.72 -5.24
CA ASP A 460 18.91 -12.02 -6.22
C ASP A 460 17.55 -11.78 -5.59
N ILE A 461 17.05 -10.54 -5.66
CA ILE A 461 15.81 -10.12 -5.02
C ILE A 461 14.81 -9.68 -6.08
N LEU A 462 13.67 -10.35 -6.16
CA LEU A 462 12.60 -10.03 -7.09
C LEU A 462 11.35 -9.56 -6.34
N ALA A 463 10.63 -8.63 -6.97
CA ALA A 463 9.31 -8.21 -6.50
C ALA A 463 8.38 -7.91 -7.67
N LEU A 464 7.09 -8.18 -7.47
CA LEU A 464 6.03 -7.77 -8.37
C LEU A 464 5.39 -6.50 -7.79
N ASP A 465 5.72 -5.35 -8.36
CA ASP A 465 5.14 -4.06 -7.98
C ASP A 465 3.82 -3.83 -8.72
N ASN A 466 2.90 -3.10 -8.10
CA ASN A 466 1.57 -2.85 -8.65
C ASN A 466 1.38 -1.42 -9.14
N THR A 467 0.36 -1.23 -9.97
CA THR A 467 -0.28 0.06 -10.29
C THR A 467 -1.37 -0.18 -11.33
N ASN A 468 -2.62 0.12 -10.97
CA ASN A 468 -3.82 -0.10 -11.79
C ASN A 468 -4.74 1.15 -11.80
N ASP A 469 -4.26 2.29 -11.30
CA ASP A 469 -5.07 3.50 -11.15
C ASP A 469 -5.21 4.31 -12.45
N GLY A 470 -4.54 3.87 -13.53
CA GLY A 470 -4.88 4.28 -14.88
C GLY A 470 -3.97 5.27 -15.62
N ASP A 471 -2.83 5.65 -15.06
CA ASP A 471 -1.96 6.67 -15.66
C ASP A 471 -0.74 6.10 -16.43
N GLY A 472 -0.84 4.86 -16.94
CA GLY A 472 0.21 4.21 -17.73
C GLY A 472 1.40 3.66 -16.93
N TRP A 473 1.33 3.70 -15.61
CA TRP A 473 2.18 2.87 -14.75
C TRP A 473 1.43 1.53 -14.56
N ASP A 474 1.96 0.41 -15.07
CA ASP A 474 1.39 -0.95 -15.01
C ASP A 474 2.07 -1.88 -13.97
N MET A 475 1.52 -3.07 -13.71
CA MET A 475 2.16 -4.08 -12.85
C MET A 475 3.51 -4.51 -13.43
N ARG A 476 4.56 -4.50 -12.60
CA ARG A 476 5.96 -4.65 -13.04
C ARG A 476 6.72 -5.67 -12.21
N LEU A 477 7.43 -6.57 -12.89
CA LEU A 477 8.43 -7.40 -12.24
C LEU A 477 9.74 -6.63 -12.16
N HIS A 478 10.31 -6.50 -10.96
CA HIS A 478 11.58 -5.84 -10.73
C HIS A 478 12.64 -6.83 -10.25
N HIS A 479 13.87 -6.67 -10.74
CA HIS A 479 15.06 -7.17 -10.05
C HIS A 479 15.62 -6.02 -9.20
N LEU A 480 15.49 -6.14 -7.89
CA LEU A 480 15.91 -5.14 -6.93
C LEU A 480 17.41 -5.34 -6.65
N THR A 481 18.23 -4.48 -7.24
CA THR A 481 19.68 -4.42 -7.00
C THR A 481 20.02 -3.26 -6.06
N PRO A 482 21.18 -3.29 -5.36
CA PRO A 482 21.56 -2.18 -4.49
C PRO A 482 21.62 -0.86 -5.26
N LEU A 483 21.12 0.24 -4.66
CA LEU A 483 21.02 1.58 -5.24
C LEU A 483 19.99 1.75 -6.36
N ALA A 484 19.24 0.70 -6.74
CA ALA A 484 18.25 0.80 -7.81
C ALA A 484 17.13 1.81 -7.48
N HIS A 485 16.66 2.52 -8.50
CA HIS A 485 15.57 3.49 -8.41
C HIS A 485 14.55 3.19 -9.50
N MET A 486 13.40 2.64 -9.14
CA MET A 486 12.43 2.12 -10.11
C MET A 486 11.56 3.21 -10.76
N GLY A 487 11.51 4.44 -10.20
CA GLY A 487 11.01 5.63 -10.91
C GLY A 487 9.63 6.14 -10.49
N TYR A 488 8.91 5.41 -9.63
CA TYR A 488 7.69 5.90 -9.00
C TYR A 488 8.00 6.96 -7.92
N PRO A 489 7.15 7.98 -7.72
CA PRO A 489 5.95 8.31 -8.49
C PRO A 489 6.20 9.21 -9.70
N ASN A 490 7.38 9.80 -9.87
CA ASN A 490 7.54 11.05 -10.63
C ASN A 490 8.47 10.98 -11.86
N LEU A 491 9.26 9.91 -12.03
CA LEU A 491 10.23 9.82 -13.14
C LEU A 491 9.65 9.11 -14.37
N PHE A 492 8.66 8.25 -14.20
CA PHE A 492 8.33 7.25 -15.21
C PHE A 492 7.89 7.74 -16.59
N LYS A 493 7.30 8.95 -16.67
CA LYS A 493 6.74 9.45 -17.93
C LYS A 493 7.73 10.34 -18.66
N ASN A 494 8.18 11.40 -17.99
CA ASN A 494 9.02 12.43 -18.60
C ASN A 494 10.53 12.22 -18.37
N PHE A 495 10.91 11.28 -17.48
CA PHE A 495 12.30 11.04 -17.06
C PHE A 495 12.61 9.54 -16.93
N SER A 496 11.99 8.70 -17.77
CA SER A 496 12.15 7.24 -17.70
C SER A 496 13.59 6.77 -17.91
N GLU A 497 14.41 7.58 -18.60
CA GLU A 497 15.84 7.34 -18.79
C GLU A 497 16.69 7.48 -17.50
N GLU A 498 16.08 7.94 -16.41
CA GLU A 498 16.68 8.00 -15.06
C GLU A 498 16.29 6.82 -14.18
N THR A 499 15.49 5.89 -14.69
CA THR A 499 14.91 4.78 -13.91
C THR A 499 15.60 3.46 -14.22
N MET A 500 15.63 2.57 -13.23
CA MET A 500 16.02 1.18 -13.43
C MET A 500 14.88 0.44 -14.15
N PRO A 501 15.12 -0.14 -15.35
CA PRO A 501 14.06 -0.80 -16.09
C PRO A 501 13.50 -2.03 -15.36
N PRO A 502 12.18 -2.26 -15.38
CA PRO A 502 11.61 -3.52 -14.91
C PRO A 502 12.08 -4.71 -15.79
N LEU A 503 12.01 -5.92 -15.25
CA LEU A 503 12.20 -7.16 -16.00
C LEU A 503 11.05 -7.44 -16.97
N PHE A 504 9.82 -7.08 -16.58
CA PHE A 504 8.61 -7.31 -17.34
C PHE A 504 7.48 -6.36 -16.91
N VAL A 505 6.53 -6.07 -17.80
CA VAL A 505 5.33 -5.28 -17.52
C VAL A 505 4.10 -6.08 -17.95
N TYR A 506 3.12 -6.24 -17.05
CA TYR A 506 1.98 -7.16 -17.23
C TYR A 506 0.63 -6.47 -17.53
N GLY A 507 0.62 -5.14 -17.66
CA GLY A 507 -0.62 -4.35 -17.67
C GLY A 507 -1.13 -4.04 -16.26
N GLY A 508 -2.34 -3.51 -16.14
CA GLY A 508 -2.92 -3.14 -14.84
C GLY A 508 -3.07 -4.34 -13.90
N GLY A 509 -2.80 -4.24 -12.61
CA GLY A 509 -2.90 -5.39 -11.71
C GLY A 509 -2.42 -5.07 -10.31
N SER A 510 -2.41 -6.07 -9.43
CA SER A 510 -1.89 -5.91 -8.08
C SER A 510 -1.17 -7.15 -7.59
N GLY A 511 0.17 -7.11 -7.70
CA GLY A 511 1.05 -8.10 -7.10
C GLY A 511 0.84 -8.23 -5.59
N CYS A 512 0.91 -9.46 -5.09
CA CYS A 512 0.81 -9.81 -3.68
C CYS A 512 2.08 -10.59 -3.26
N GLY A 513 1.99 -11.89 -2.96
CA GLY A 513 3.10 -12.71 -2.46
C GLY A 513 4.19 -13.06 -3.48
N ALA A 514 5.37 -13.39 -2.96
CA ALA A 514 6.56 -13.75 -3.72
C ALA A 514 7.43 -14.79 -3.00
N LEU A 515 7.87 -15.85 -3.68
CA LEU A 515 8.71 -16.89 -3.09
C LEU A 515 9.79 -17.38 -4.06
N TYR A 516 11.02 -17.58 -3.57
CA TYR A 516 12.00 -18.42 -4.26
C TYR A 516 11.88 -19.85 -3.75
N LEU A 517 11.43 -20.76 -4.62
CA LEU A 517 11.18 -22.15 -4.28
C LEU A 517 12.39 -23.00 -4.69
N GLU A 518 13.01 -23.67 -3.73
CA GLU A 518 13.99 -24.74 -3.97
C GLU A 518 13.84 -25.80 -2.88
N GLU A 519 13.07 -26.85 -3.17
CA GLU A 519 12.84 -27.97 -2.26
C GLU A 519 12.76 -29.31 -3.02
N PRO A 520 13.29 -30.42 -2.49
CA PRO A 520 13.56 -31.64 -3.27
C PRO A 520 12.31 -32.40 -3.72
N GLY A 521 11.13 -32.08 -3.18
CA GLY A 521 9.86 -32.70 -3.57
C GLY A 521 9.23 -32.13 -4.84
N PHE A 522 9.65 -30.95 -5.31
CA PHE A 522 9.00 -30.27 -6.44
C PHE A 522 9.62 -30.63 -7.81
N PRO A 523 8.82 -30.69 -8.88
CA PRO A 523 9.31 -30.95 -10.23
C PRO A 523 10.18 -29.79 -10.74
N ASP A 524 11.20 -30.10 -11.54
CA ASP A 524 12.20 -29.14 -12.05
C ASP A 524 11.63 -27.90 -12.75
N TRP A 525 10.44 -28.01 -13.34
CA TRP A 525 9.81 -26.91 -14.05
C TRP A 525 9.23 -25.84 -13.11
N PHE A 526 8.97 -26.20 -11.84
CA PHE A 526 8.46 -25.36 -10.76
C PHE A 526 9.56 -25.06 -9.74
N ASN A 527 10.50 -25.97 -9.57
CA ASN A 527 11.56 -25.90 -8.58
C ASN A 527 12.72 -25.00 -9.04
N ARG A 528 13.51 -24.48 -8.09
CA ARG A 528 14.68 -23.59 -8.29
C ARG A 528 14.36 -22.29 -9.02
N ARG A 529 13.19 -21.72 -8.74
CA ARG A 529 12.61 -20.57 -9.48
C ARG A 529 11.92 -19.58 -8.56
N PHE A 530 11.76 -18.36 -9.08
CA PHE A 530 10.96 -17.32 -8.44
C PHE A 530 9.48 -17.47 -8.83
N HIS A 531 8.62 -17.22 -7.86
CA HIS A 531 7.17 -17.26 -7.98
C HIS A 531 6.60 -15.95 -7.46
N THR A 532 5.63 -15.37 -8.16
CA THR A 532 4.92 -14.17 -7.70
C THR A 532 3.42 -14.32 -7.95
N ILE A 533 2.60 -13.67 -7.13
CA ILE A 533 1.14 -13.77 -7.19
C ILE A 533 0.50 -12.44 -7.61
N ASN A 534 -0.54 -12.48 -8.43
CA ASN A 534 -1.48 -11.38 -8.67
C ASN A 534 -2.92 -11.86 -8.41
N TRP A 535 -3.47 -11.55 -7.23
CA TRP A 535 -4.84 -11.89 -6.79
C TRP A 535 -5.36 -13.27 -7.23
N GLY A 536 -4.49 -14.29 -7.16
CA GLY A 536 -4.83 -15.65 -7.52
C GLY A 536 -4.04 -16.28 -8.65
N ARG A 537 -3.44 -15.49 -9.54
CA ARG A 537 -2.58 -15.99 -10.62
C ARG A 537 -1.14 -16.10 -10.11
N VAL A 538 -0.58 -17.31 -10.11
CA VAL A 538 0.82 -17.57 -9.79
C VAL A 538 1.64 -17.55 -11.07
N TYR A 539 2.58 -16.62 -11.15
CA TYR A 539 3.59 -16.57 -12.20
C TYR A 539 4.82 -17.33 -11.74
N THR A 540 5.32 -18.24 -12.57
CA THR A 540 6.61 -18.90 -12.39
C THR A 540 7.60 -18.32 -13.40
N HIS A 541 8.71 -17.77 -12.90
CA HIS A 541 9.67 -17.01 -13.70
C HIS A 541 10.84 -17.89 -14.17
N GLU A 542 11.09 -17.88 -15.48
CA GLU A 542 12.30 -18.42 -16.13
C GLU A 542 13.27 -17.26 -16.41
N LEU A 543 14.22 -17.06 -15.49
CA LEU A 543 15.19 -15.98 -15.61
C LEU A 543 16.44 -16.43 -16.37
N THR A 544 16.79 -15.69 -17.43
CA THR A 544 18.07 -15.88 -18.13
C THR A 544 19.02 -14.74 -17.73
N PRO A 545 20.21 -15.02 -17.18
CA PRO A 545 21.18 -13.97 -16.84
C PRO A 545 21.51 -13.08 -18.06
N HIS A 546 21.48 -11.78 -17.85
CA HIS A 546 21.82 -10.77 -18.86
C HIS A 546 22.42 -9.54 -18.17
N GLU A 547 23.65 -9.17 -18.55
CA GLU A 547 24.48 -8.24 -17.77
C GLU A 547 24.52 -8.63 -16.27
N ALA A 548 24.23 -7.68 -15.37
CA ALA A 548 24.13 -7.87 -13.92
C ALA A 548 22.68 -8.09 -13.45
N THR A 549 21.79 -8.50 -14.36
CA THR A 549 20.37 -8.75 -14.11
C THR A 549 19.88 -9.90 -14.98
N PHE A 550 18.59 -9.92 -15.34
CA PHE A 550 17.95 -11.02 -16.03
C PHE A 550 17.07 -10.54 -17.17
N VAL A 551 16.84 -11.41 -18.15
CA VAL A 551 15.68 -11.36 -19.04
C VAL A 551 14.65 -12.34 -18.48
N ASN A 552 13.41 -11.88 -18.30
CA ASN A 552 12.32 -12.72 -17.82
C ASN A 552 11.55 -13.36 -18.97
N LYS A 553 11.21 -14.63 -18.79
CA LYS A 553 10.11 -15.29 -19.48
C LYS A 553 9.33 -16.02 -18.42
N ASP A 554 8.01 -15.93 -18.42
CA ASP A 554 7.20 -16.54 -17.38
C ASP A 554 6.00 -17.29 -17.96
N ARG A 555 5.28 -17.94 -17.06
CA ARG A 555 3.99 -18.56 -17.33
C ARG A 555 3.13 -18.53 -16.09
N VAL A 556 1.82 -18.47 -16.29
CA VAL A 556 0.84 -18.70 -15.23
C VAL A 556 0.78 -20.20 -14.97
N THR A 557 1.12 -20.64 -13.76
CA THR A 557 1.22 -22.06 -13.38
C THR A 557 0.06 -22.55 -12.54
N LEU A 558 -0.59 -21.65 -11.81
CA LEU A 558 -1.73 -21.96 -10.95
C LEU A 558 -2.63 -20.72 -10.86
N SER A 559 -3.94 -20.94 -10.90
CA SER A 559 -4.95 -19.89 -10.75
C SER A 559 -5.97 -20.30 -9.69
N ILE A 560 -5.85 -19.75 -8.49
CA ILE A 560 -6.84 -19.92 -7.41
C ILE A 560 -7.33 -18.53 -7.02
N ASN A 561 -8.62 -18.26 -7.15
CA ASN A 561 -9.19 -16.93 -6.89
C ASN A 561 -8.71 -16.32 -5.57
N LYS A 562 -8.27 -15.04 -5.60
CA LYS A 562 -7.83 -14.25 -4.42
C LYS A 562 -6.73 -14.92 -3.57
N MET A 563 -5.85 -15.73 -4.17
CA MET A 563 -4.59 -16.09 -3.51
C MET A 563 -3.73 -14.84 -3.32
N VAL A 564 -3.17 -14.66 -2.13
CA VAL A 564 -2.44 -13.43 -1.76
C VAL A 564 -1.01 -13.70 -1.30
N ASP A 565 -0.70 -14.90 -0.81
CA ASP A 565 0.65 -15.21 -0.34
C ASP A 565 0.97 -16.72 -0.42
N LEU A 566 2.26 -17.07 -0.35
CA LEU A 566 2.75 -18.45 -0.37
C LEU A 566 4.06 -18.66 0.40
N ASP A 567 4.20 -19.82 1.04
CA ASP A 567 5.45 -20.24 1.69
C ASP A 567 5.59 -21.78 1.75
N VAL A 568 6.81 -22.29 1.95
CA VAL A 568 7.14 -23.72 1.85
C VAL A 568 7.88 -24.23 3.09
N ASP A 569 7.58 -25.45 3.52
CA ASP A 569 8.32 -26.12 4.61
C ASP A 569 9.52 -26.95 4.12
N GLY A 570 10.31 -27.48 5.07
CA GLY A 570 11.47 -28.31 4.77
C GLY A 570 11.14 -29.75 4.32
N SER A 571 9.85 -30.11 4.25
CA SER A 571 9.36 -31.39 3.76
C SER A 571 8.72 -31.27 2.37
N SER A 572 8.90 -30.13 1.69
CA SER A 572 8.33 -29.84 0.36
C SER A 572 6.80 -29.80 0.33
N ARG A 573 6.16 -29.27 1.38
CA ARG A 573 4.75 -28.88 1.37
C ARG A 573 4.66 -27.37 1.17
N LEU A 574 3.90 -26.96 0.15
CA LEU A 574 3.68 -25.55 -0.17
C LEU A 574 2.33 -25.11 0.37
N TYR A 575 2.28 -23.92 0.96
CA TYR A 575 1.10 -23.36 1.57
C TYR A 575 0.75 -22.02 0.93
N PHE A 576 -0.53 -21.70 0.88
CA PHE A 576 -1.04 -20.45 0.31
C PHE A 576 -2.03 -19.81 1.25
N ALA A 577 -1.89 -18.50 1.48
CA ALA A 577 -2.96 -17.69 2.04
C ALA A 577 -3.92 -17.28 0.92
N ASN A 578 -5.21 -17.52 1.13
CA ASN A 578 -6.26 -17.16 0.19
C ASN A 578 -7.28 -16.25 0.86
N PHE A 579 -7.59 -15.13 0.21
CA PHE A 579 -8.46 -14.07 0.70
C PHE A 579 -9.83 -14.05 0.01
N GLU A 580 -10.34 -15.22 -0.41
CA GLU A 580 -11.67 -15.37 -1.01
C GLU A 580 -12.76 -14.76 -0.12
N ASN A 581 -13.74 -14.08 -0.74
CA ASN A 581 -14.78 -13.26 -0.09
C ASN A 581 -14.26 -12.04 0.67
N GLY A 582 -12.96 -11.78 0.66
CA GLY A 582 -12.34 -10.60 1.24
C GLY A 582 -12.37 -9.40 0.28
N GLY A 583 -12.23 -8.21 0.85
CA GLY A 583 -12.15 -6.95 0.13
C GLY A 583 -11.26 -5.95 0.86
N ALA A 584 -11.22 -4.71 0.36
CA ALA A 584 -10.41 -3.66 0.97
C ALA A 584 -10.86 -3.30 2.41
N ARG A 585 -12.11 -3.60 2.75
CA ARG A 585 -12.66 -3.57 4.12
C ARG A 585 -13.36 -4.90 4.37
N ILE A 586 -13.29 -5.39 5.61
CA ILE A 586 -14.03 -6.57 6.05
C ILE A 586 -15.07 -6.12 7.06
N GLU A 587 -16.32 -6.53 6.84
CA GLU A 587 -17.39 -6.29 7.81
C GLU A 587 -17.23 -7.22 9.03
N PRO A 588 -17.50 -6.73 10.25
CA PRO A 588 -17.42 -7.57 11.45
C PRO A 588 -18.24 -8.86 11.32
N GLY A 589 -17.57 -10.01 11.55
CA GLY A 589 -18.20 -11.33 11.47
C GLY A 589 -18.30 -11.93 10.06
N ALA A 590 -17.76 -11.26 9.03
CA ALA A 590 -17.65 -11.83 7.69
C ALA A 590 -16.71 -13.05 7.69
N ILE A 591 -17.06 -14.05 6.87
CA ILE A 591 -16.26 -15.25 6.63
C ILE A 591 -15.41 -14.98 5.41
N VAL A 592 -14.09 -14.87 5.62
CA VAL A 592 -13.12 -14.48 4.61
C VAL A 592 -11.95 -15.45 4.64
N GLY A 593 -11.65 -16.00 3.47
CA GLY A 593 -10.41 -16.68 3.19
C GLY A 593 -10.20 -18.03 3.87
N HIS A 594 -9.08 -18.64 3.52
CA HIS A 594 -8.65 -19.96 3.94
C HIS A 594 -7.16 -20.16 3.63
N ILE A 595 -6.56 -21.22 4.17
CA ILE A 595 -5.21 -21.68 3.83
C ILE A 595 -5.32 -22.93 2.95
N VAL A 596 -4.60 -22.94 1.83
CA VAL A 596 -4.49 -24.09 0.92
C VAL A 596 -3.11 -24.73 1.09
N GLN A 597 -3.04 -26.05 1.10
CA GLN A 597 -1.78 -26.79 0.98
C GLN A 597 -1.70 -27.48 -0.38
N ALA A 598 -0.53 -27.44 -1.00
CA ALA A 598 -0.14 -28.23 -2.15
C ALA A 598 0.97 -29.23 -1.78
N LYS A 599 0.72 -30.51 -2.03
CA LYS A 599 1.70 -31.60 -1.93
C LYS A 599 2.07 -32.10 -3.32
N PRO A 600 3.35 -32.34 -3.64
CA PRO A 600 3.73 -33.01 -4.89
C PRO A 600 3.08 -34.40 -5.02
N ASP A 601 2.80 -34.83 -6.25
CA ASP A 601 2.29 -36.18 -6.50
C ASP A 601 3.30 -37.25 -6.03
N GLY A 602 2.81 -38.25 -5.31
CA GLY A 602 3.67 -39.28 -4.71
C GLY A 602 4.54 -38.76 -3.55
N TRP A 603 4.20 -37.61 -2.98
CA TRP A 603 4.84 -37.09 -1.78
C TRP A 603 4.81 -38.11 -0.64
N ASN A 604 5.92 -38.18 0.08
CA ASN A 604 6.07 -38.98 1.29
C ASN A 604 6.68 -38.09 2.36
N TYR A 605 6.12 -38.14 3.58
CA TYR A 605 6.64 -37.35 4.69
C TYR A 605 8.12 -37.64 4.94
N ARG A 606 8.90 -36.57 5.08
CA ARG A 606 10.31 -36.59 5.46
C ARG A 606 10.47 -35.67 6.66
N PRO A 607 10.80 -36.19 7.86
CA PRO A 607 10.97 -35.35 9.02
C PRO A 607 12.12 -34.38 8.79
N PHE A 608 11.93 -33.13 9.21
CA PHE A 608 13.01 -32.15 9.21
C PHE A 608 14.09 -32.60 10.20
N PRO A 609 15.39 -32.57 9.84
CA PRO A 609 16.45 -33.05 10.73
C PRO A 609 16.58 -32.16 11.97
N ASP A 610 16.87 -32.77 13.12
CA ASP A 610 17.24 -32.04 14.33
C ASP A 610 18.67 -31.49 14.17
N LEU A 611 18.74 -30.19 13.91
CA LEU A 611 20.00 -29.50 13.64
C LEU A 611 20.83 -29.27 14.91
N GLU A 612 20.20 -29.16 16.08
CA GLU A 612 20.91 -28.88 17.34
C GLU A 612 21.74 -30.07 17.80
N THR A 613 21.29 -31.29 17.50
CA THR A 613 21.99 -32.54 17.83
C THR A 613 22.85 -33.09 16.70
N SER A 614 22.79 -32.48 15.51
CA SER A 614 23.57 -32.88 14.35
C SER A 614 25.07 -32.59 14.51
N SER A 615 25.92 -33.46 13.93
CA SER A 615 27.36 -33.23 13.94
C SER A 615 27.76 -32.04 13.04
N PRO A 616 28.91 -31.37 13.30
CA PRO A 616 29.42 -30.32 12.42
C PRO A 616 29.52 -30.71 10.94
N ASP A 617 29.97 -31.94 10.64
CA ASP A 617 30.02 -32.45 9.26
C ASP A 617 28.62 -32.61 8.64
N ALA A 618 27.64 -33.09 9.41
CA ALA A 618 26.26 -33.23 8.93
C ALA A 618 25.64 -31.86 8.63
N LEU A 619 25.84 -30.88 9.53
CA LEU A 619 25.37 -29.49 9.35
C LEU A 619 25.95 -28.86 8.06
N VAL A 620 27.23 -29.07 7.79
CA VAL A 620 27.84 -28.60 6.54
C VAL A 620 27.29 -29.35 5.32
N GLY A 621 27.02 -30.66 5.45
CA GLY A 621 26.37 -31.45 4.41
C GLY A 621 24.96 -30.95 4.05
N PHE A 622 24.21 -30.47 5.04
CA PHE A 622 22.86 -29.92 4.84
C PHE A 622 22.83 -28.65 3.98
N LEU A 623 23.93 -27.91 3.87
CA LEU A 623 24.00 -26.75 2.98
C LEU A 623 23.80 -27.12 1.49
N ASP A 624 24.07 -28.38 1.12
CA ASP A 624 24.03 -28.88 -0.26
C ASP A 624 22.89 -29.90 -0.51
N ALA A 625 21.92 -29.98 0.39
CA ALA A 625 20.87 -31.00 0.34
C ALA A 625 19.74 -30.72 -0.68
N GLY A 626 19.86 -29.68 -1.52
CA GLY A 626 18.82 -29.28 -2.48
C GLY A 626 17.53 -28.75 -1.86
N SER A 627 17.62 -28.23 -0.63
CA SER A 627 16.54 -27.62 0.14
C SER A 627 17.01 -26.25 0.64
N ASN A 628 16.32 -25.18 0.25
CA ASN A 628 16.65 -23.83 0.68
C ASN A 628 16.28 -23.59 2.15
N VAL A 629 15.16 -24.18 2.60
CA VAL A 629 14.76 -24.14 4.02
C VAL A 629 15.84 -24.80 4.88
N LEU A 630 16.23 -26.03 4.55
CA LEU A 630 17.26 -26.75 5.30
C LEU A 630 18.61 -26.03 5.28
N ARG A 631 19.01 -25.47 4.13
CA ARG A 631 20.26 -24.72 3.98
C ARG A 631 20.31 -23.51 4.92
N GLN A 632 19.25 -22.70 4.97
CA GLN A 632 19.20 -21.49 5.81
C GLN A 632 19.21 -21.83 7.31
N GLN A 633 18.45 -22.85 7.72
CA GLN A 633 18.41 -23.28 9.12
C GLN A 633 19.76 -23.86 9.54
N ALA A 634 20.36 -24.75 8.73
CA ALA A 634 21.68 -25.32 9.01
C ALA A 634 22.77 -24.22 9.07
N GLN A 635 22.72 -23.24 8.18
CA GLN A 635 23.63 -22.09 8.20
C GLN A 635 23.56 -21.34 9.54
N THR A 636 22.37 -21.12 10.08
CA THR A 636 22.23 -20.38 11.34
C THR A 636 22.83 -21.14 12.54
N VAL A 637 22.63 -22.46 12.60
CA VAL A 637 23.29 -23.31 13.62
C VAL A 637 24.81 -23.27 13.45
N LEU A 638 25.31 -23.35 12.22
CA LEU A 638 26.74 -23.22 11.90
C LEU A 638 27.30 -21.86 12.30
N ILE A 639 26.54 -20.77 12.22
CA ILE A 639 26.99 -19.43 12.63
C ILE A 639 27.15 -19.34 14.15
N ARG A 640 26.19 -19.86 14.93
CA ARG A 640 26.23 -19.75 16.40
C ARG A 640 27.03 -20.85 17.11
N SER A 641 27.34 -21.95 16.42
CA SER A 641 28.06 -23.09 17.01
C SER A 641 29.44 -22.69 17.54
N LYS A 642 29.80 -23.22 18.70
CA LYS A 642 31.11 -23.02 19.35
C LYS A 642 32.11 -24.16 19.08
N ALA A 643 31.74 -25.14 18.26
CA ALA A 643 32.63 -26.24 17.91
C ALA A 643 33.85 -25.73 17.12
N SER A 644 35.04 -26.15 17.54
CA SER A 644 36.33 -25.63 17.05
C SER A 644 36.62 -25.94 15.58
N GLU A 645 36.02 -27.02 15.07
CA GLU A 645 36.19 -27.54 13.72
C GLU A 645 35.35 -26.81 12.67
N ILE A 646 34.33 -26.04 13.08
CA ILE A 646 33.34 -25.41 12.20
C ILE A 646 34.00 -24.52 11.16
N MET A 647 34.93 -23.64 11.57
CA MET A 647 35.61 -22.74 10.63
C MET A 647 36.42 -23.49 9.57
N SER A 648 37.07 -24.59 9.95
CA SER A 648 37.80 -25.43 9.01
C SER A 648 36.86 -26.13 8.02
N LEU A 649 35.74 -26.64 8.51
CA LEU A 649 34.73 -27.31 7.69
C LEU A 649 34.05 -26.33 6.72
N LEU A 650 33.64 -25.16 7.19
CA LEU A 650 33.05 -24.11 6.36
C LEU A 650 34.03 -23.64 5.27
N LYS A 651 35.30 -23.42 5.62
CA LYS A 651 36.33 -23.05 4.64
C LYS A 651 36.50 -24.14 3.58
N LYS A 652 36.51 -25.42 3.99
CA LYS A 652 36.58 -26.56 3.08
C LYS A 652 35.34 -26.62 2.17
N ALA A 653 34.15 -26.40 2.72
CA ALA A 653 32.90 -26.41 1.96
C ALA A 653 32.85 -25.27 0.93
N ALA A 654 33.15 -24.03 1.32
CA ALA A 654 33.20 -22.90 0.39
C ALA A 654 34.20 -23.13 -0.76
N GLY A 655 35.36 -23.74 -0.48
CA GLY A 655 36.36 -24.08 -1.48
C GLY A 655 36.10 -25.35 -2.30
N ASN A 656 35.01 -26.09 -2.03
CA ASN A 656 34.75 -27.37 -2.68
C ASN A 656 33.89 -27.22 -3.94
N ASN A 657 34.52 -27.25 -5.12
CA ASN A 657 33.85 -27.17 -6.42
C ASN A 657 32.90 -28.34 -6.73
N ALA A 658 32.88 -29.41 -5.92
CA ALA A 658 31.91 -30.50 -6.08
C ALA A 658 30.53 -30.20 -5.44
N LEU A 659 30.44 -29.21 -4.54
CA LEU A 659 29.17 -28.76 -3.96
C LEU A 659 28.47 -27.78 -4.88
N SER A 660 27.14 -27.63 -4.74
CA SER A 660 26.40 -26.57 -5.42
C SER A 660 26.95 -25.18 -5.08
N LEU A 661 26.74 -24.22 -5.99
CA LEU A 661 27.18 -22.85 -5.75
C LEU A 661 26.47 -22.26 -4.53
N GLU A 662 25.20 -22.58 -4.35
CA GLU A 662 24.34 -22.14 -3.26
C GLU A 662 24.88 -22.61 -1.89
N ALA A 663 25.33 -23.87 -1.78
CA ALA A 663 25.96 -24.39 -0.57
C ALA A 663 27.28 -23.67 -0.26
N ARG A 664 28.07 -23.38 -1.29
CA ARG A 664 29.36 -22.68 -1.14
C ARG A 664 29.17 -21.23 -0.73
N ILE A 665 28.14 -20.56 -1.25
CA ILE A 665 27.72 -19.21 -0.85
C ILE A 665 27.29 -19.21 0.62
N ALA A 666 26.43 -20.16 1.02
CA ALA A 666 25.98 -20.28 2.40
C ALA A 666 27.16 -20.48 3.36
N ALA A 667 28.14 -21.33 2.99
CA ALA A 667 29.36 -21.53 3.77
C ALA A 667 30.22 -20.25 3.86
N LEU A 668 30.38 -19.52 2.75
CA LEU A 668 31.13 -18.25 2.72
C LEU A 668 30.49 -17.20 3.63
N PHE A 669 29.16 -17.03 3.57
CA PHE A 669 28.48 -16.07 4.45
C PHE A 669 28.41 -16.54 5.90
N ALA A 670 28.38 -17.86 6.17
CA ALA A 670 28.53 -18.36 7.53
C ALA A 670 29.89 -17.96 8.13
N ILE A 671 30.99 -18.10 7.37
CA ILE A 671 32.32 -17.62 7.78
C ILE A 671 32.29 -16.11 8.06
N ASN A 672 31.63 -15.35 7.17
CA ASN A 672 31.51 -13.90 7.29
C ASN A 672 30.76 -13.47 8.56
N LEU A 673 29.64 -14.11 8.85
CA LEU A 673 28.72 -13.79 9.94
C LEU A 673 29.23 -14.26 11.31
N ARG A 674 30.03 -15.33 11.36
CA ARG A 674 30.75 -15.74 12.57
C ARG A 674 31.72 -14.67 13.07
N ASN A 675 32.28 -13.89 12.14
CA ASN A 675 33.19 -12.78 12.40
C ASN A 675 34.31 -13.11 13.40
N GLU A 676 34.93 -14.28 13.23
CA GLU A 676 36.12 -14.67 14.00
C GLU A 676 37.37 -13.93 13.49
N PRO A 677 38.48 -13.86 14.25
CA PRO A 677 39.67 -13.09 13.87
C PRO A 677 40.23 -13.35 12.46
N ASP A 678 40.08 -14.57 11.93
CA ASP A 678 40.54 -14.93 10.58
C ASP A 678 39.43 -14.91 9.50
N SER A 679 38.15 -14.69 9.88
CA SER A 679 37.01 -14.70 8.94
C SER A 679 37.24 -13.77 7.76
N ALA A 680 37.64 -12.52 8.03
CA ALA A 680 37.87 -11.51 6.99
C ALA A 680 38.94 -11.93 5.97
N LYS A 681 40.07 -12.49 6.44
CA LYS A 681 41.15 -12.98 5.59
C LYS A 681 40.73 -14.20 4.76
N ILE A 682 39.95 -15.10 5.36
CA ILE A 682 39.41 -16.27 4.65
C ILE A 682 38.45 -15.84 3.54
N VAL A 683 37.51 -14.94 3.84
CA VAL A 683 36.56 -14.40 2.84
C VAL A 683 37.32 -13.66 1.72
N LYS A 684 38.31 -12.83 2.06
CA LYS A 684 39.20 -12.17 1.07
C LYS A 684 39.90 -13.18 0.17
N GLY A 685 40.33 -14.32 0.72
CA GLY A 685 40.92 -15.41 -0.08
C GLY A 685 39.99 -15.94 -1.17
N PHE A 686 38.68 -15.95 -0.96
CA PHE A 686 37.71 -16.40 -1.97
C PHE A 686 37.50 -15.39 -3.10
N LEU A 687 38.10 -14.20 -3.05
CA LEU A 687 38.21 -13.33 -4.22
C LEU A 687 39.04 -13.97 -5.34
N SER A 688 39.84 -15.01 -5.11
CA SER A 688 40.50 -15.73 -6.22
C SER A 688 39.61 -16.76 -6.91
N ASP A 689 38.46 -17.11 -6.33
CA ASP A 689 37.54 -18.11 -6.86
C ASP A 689 36.52 -17.46 -7.81
N PRO A 690 36.48 -17.81 -9.11
CA PRO A 690 35.58 -17.15 -10.07
C PRO A 690 34.09 -17.25 -9.73
N ALA A 691 33.65 -18.33 -9.08
CA ALA A 691 32.25 -18.55 -8.75
C ALA A 691 31.84 -17.85 -7.44
N LEU A 692 32.78 -17.71 -6.49
CA LEU A 692 32.51 -17.04 -5.21
C LEU A 692 32.93 -15.57 -5.15
N ARG A 693 33.71 -15.08 -6.12
CA ARG A 693 34.29 -13.73 -6.09
C ARG A 693 33.26 -12.62 -5.88
N GLU A 694 32.08 -12.71 -6.50
CA GLU A 694 30.98 -11.75 -6.30
C GLU A 694 30.52 -11.72 -4.84
N TYR A 695 30.25 -12.89 -4.26
CA TYR A 695 29.72 -13.05 -2.92
C TYR A 695 30.77 -12.73 -1.85
N ALA A 696 32.02 -13.08 -2.09
CA ALA A 696 33.16 -12.67 -1.27
C ALA A 696 33.26 -11.14 -1.22
N LEU A 697 33.15 -10.46 -2.37
CA LEU A 697 33.17 -9.00 -2.42
C LEU A 697 31.99 -8.38 -1.67
N ARG A 698 30.75 -8.88 -1.88
CA ARG A 698 29.56 -8.45 -1.13
C ARG A 698 29.77 -8.59 0.39
N ALA A 699 30.21 -9.76 0.83
CA ALA A 699 30.46 -10.07 2.24
C ALA A 699 31.52 -9.15 2.88
N LEU A 700 32.55 -8.77 2.11
CA LEU A 700 33.59 -7.83 2.54
C LEU A 700 33.06 -6.40 2.68
N LEU A 701 32.30 -5.93 1.70
CA LEU A 701 31.76 -4.56 1.66
C LEU A 701 30.61 -4.31 2.64
N ASP A 702 29.92 -5.36 3.10
CA ASP A 702 28.79 -5.25 4.04
C ASP A 702 29.20 -5.03 5.50
N ARG A 703 30.50 -4.91 5.79
CA ARG A 703 31.01 -4.65 7.14
C ARG A 703 31.91 -3.44 7.19
N LYS A 704 31.69 -2.60 8.20
CA LYS A 704 32.44 -1.36 8.45
C LYS A 704 33.76 -1.58 9.20
N ASP A 705 34.01 -2.78 9.72
CA ASP A 705 35.18 -3.12 10.56
C ASP A 705 36.36 -3.72 9.77
N ARG A 706 36.47 -3.42 8.47
CA ARG A 706 37.39 -4.10 7.52
C ARG A 706 38.30 -3.18 6.72
N ASP A 707 38.61 -2.01 7.27
CA ASP A 707 39.45 -1.00 6.61
C ASP A 707 40.89 -1.48 6.35
N ASP A 708 41.35 -2.55 7.02
CA ASP A 708 42.69 -3.13 6.91
C ASP A 708 42.89 -4.05 5.69
N LEU A 709 41.87 -4.24 4.85
CA LEU A 709 41.87 -5.23 3.77
C LEU A 709 42.14 -4.66 2.37
N ASP A 710 42.58 -3.41 2.23
CA ASP A 710 42.86 -2.76 0.93
C ASP A 710 41.69 -2.88 -0.07
N LEU A 711 40.44 -2.84 0.42
CA LEU A 711 39.25 -3.07 -0.41
C LEU A 711 39.11 -2.03 -1.52
N ALA A 712 39.66 -0.83 -1.35
CA ALA A 712 39.69 0.20 -2.38
C ALA A 712 40.41 -0.28 -3.65
N GLU A 713 41.61 -0.87 -3.53
CA GLU A 713 42.37 -1.38 -4.68
C GLU A 713 41.62 -2.53 -5.37
N VAL A 714 41.05 -3.44 -4.57
CA VAL A 714 40.24 -4.55 -5.08
C VAL A 714 39.08 -4.02 -5.91
N VAL A 715 38.27 -3.12 -5.34
CA VAL A 715 37.12 -2.53 -6.02
C VAL A 715 37.54 -1.80 -7.30
N THR A 716 38.58 -0.97 -7.25
CA THR A 716 39.06 -0.23 -8.43
C THR A 716 39.45 -1.16 -9.59
N SER A 717 40.11 -2.28 -9.28
CA SER A 717 40.56 -3.26 -10.28
C SER A 717 39.40 -3.99 -10.98
N LEU A 718 38.24 -4.09 -10.30
CA LEU A 718 37.08 -4.83 -10.79
C LEU A 718 36.11 -3.99 -11.62
N LEU A 719 36.27 -2.67 -11.63
CA LEU A 719 35.41 -1.76 -12.40
C LEU A 719 35.55 -1.92 -13.92
N ASP A 720 36.67 -2.46 -14.41
CA ASP A 720 36.89 -2.77 -15.84
C ASP A 720 36.74 -4.28 -16.13
N GLY A 721 36.26 -5.06 -15.16
CA GLY A 721 36.14 -6.50 -15.29
C GLY A 721 35.03 -6.92 -16.25
N GLU A 722 35.25 -8.04 -16.96
CA GLU A 722 34.28 -8.59 -17.92
C GLU A 722 33.05 -9.23 -17.25
N ASN A 723 33.13 -9.61 -15.96
CA ASN A 723 31.99 -10.18 -15.24
C ASN A 723 31.03 -9.06 -14.80
N PRO A 724 29.82 -8.96 -15.38
CA PRO A 724 28.94 -7.81 -15.13
C PRO A 724 28.43 -7.75 -13.69
N ARG A 725 28.09 -8.90 -13.09
CA ARG A 725 27.59 -8.95 -11.70
C ARG A 725 28.66 -8.48 -10.72
N LEU A 726 29.90 -8.91 -10.92
CA LEU A 726 31.02 -8.46 -10.11
C LEU A 726 31.30 -6.97 -10.30
N ARG A 727 31.22 -6.49 -11.54
CA ARG A 727 31.38 -5.07 -11.87
C ARG A 727 30.31 -4.21 -11.19
N LEU A 728 29.06 -4.68 -11.15
CA LEU A 728 27.99 -4.02 -10.39
C LEU A 728 28.33 -3.93 -8.90
N GLN A 729 28.83 -5.01 -8.30
CA GLN A 729 29.27 -4.99 -6.89
C GLN A 729 30.49 -4.08 -6.66
N ALA A 730 31.40 -3.97 -7.62
CA ALA A 730 32.50 -3.01 -7.56
C ALA A 730 31.97 -1.57 -7.55
N VAL A 731 30.99 -1.23 -8.40
CA VAL A 731 30.34 0.09 -8.38
C VAL A 731 29.68 0.39 -7.02
N VAL A 732 28.95 -0.58 -6.46
CA VAL A 732 28.39 -0.46 -5.10
C VAL A 732 29.50 -0.27 -4.05
N GLY A 733 30.62 -0.97 -4.21
CA GLY A 733 31.81 -0.83 -3.37
C GLY A 733 32.43 0.56 -3.42
N VAL A 734 32.49 1.19 -4.61
CA VAL A 734 32.96 2.59 -4.75
C VAL A 734 32.13 3.52 -3.89
N ARG A 735 30.79 3.37 -3.92
CA ARG A 735 29.86 4.13 -3.08
C ARG A 735 30.07 3.83 -1.61
N LYS A 736 30.08 2.56 -1.20
CA LYS A 736 30.20 2.17 0.22
C LYS A 736 31.53 2.62 0.85
N LEU A 737 32.62 2.64 0.08
CA LEU A 737 33.95 3.05 0.53
C LEU A 737 34.22 4.57 0.33
N GLY A 738 33.30 5.32 -0.31
CA GLY A 738 33.45 6.76 -0.53
C GLY A 738 34.63 7.15 -1.43
N LEU A 739 34.91 6.37 -2.48
CA LEU A 739 36.09 6.58 -3.35
C LEU A 739 35.84 7.67 -4.41
N ILE A 740 35.82 8.93 -3.98
CA ILE A 740 35.52 10.11 -4.80
C ILE A 740 36.45 10.25 -6.02
N ASP A 741 37.72 9.85 -5.90
CA ASP A 741 38.70 9.90 -7.01
C ASP A 741 38.29 9.04 -8.23
N LEU A 742 37.36 8.09 -8.06
CA LEU A 742 36.84 7.25 -9.13
C LEU A 742 35.64 7.86 -9.88
N THR A 743 35.30 9.12 -9.60
CA THR A 743 34.16 9.83 -10.22
C THR A 743 34.22 9.77 -11.75
N GLY A 744 35.36 10.08 -12.36
CA GLY A 744 35.50 10.04 -13.82
C GLY A 744 35.26 8.66 -14.43
N LYS A 745 35.63 7.59 -13.69
CA LYS A 745 35.40 6.20 -14.10
C LYS A 745 33.94 5.82 -13.98
N LEU A 746 33.29 6.14 -12.86
CA LEU A 746 31.84 5.90 -12.71
C LEU A 746 31.01 6.68 -13.73
N LEU A 747 31.42 7.91 -14.09
CA LEU A 747 30.76 8.68 -15.14
C LEU A 747 30.81 7.96 -16.48
N ALA A 748 31.98 7.42 -16.87
CA ALA A 748 32.11 6.64 -18.09
C ALA A 748 31.17 5.41 -18.05
N ILE A 749 31.17 4.67 -16.94
CA ILE A 749 30.29 3.49 -16.73
C ILE A 749 28.81 3.88 -16.83
N SER A 750 28.42 5.02 -16.23
CA SER A 750 27.03 5.49 -16.22
C SER A 750 26.48 5.84 -17.62
N SER A 751 27.38 6.02 -18.60
CA SER A 751 27.05 6.33 -19.99
C SER A 751 27.20 5.15 -20.95
N GLU A 752 27.47 3.95 -20.43
CA GLU A 752 27.54 2.74 -21.25
C GLU A 752 26.15 2.30 -21.68
N GLY A 753 26.01 1.95 -22.96
CA GLY A 753 24.74 1.53 -23.53
C GLY A 753 23.76 2.68 -23.82
N PRO A 754 22.83 2.50 -24.76
CA PRO A 754 21.78 3.47 -25.00
C PRO A 754 20.65 3.33 -23.96
N ARG A 755 20.41 4.39 -23.17
CA ARG A 755 19.23 4.50 -22.28
C ARG A 755 17.98 4.71 -23.10
N GLU A 756 17.36 3.62 -23.57
CA GLU A 756 16.11 3.68 -24.32
C GLU A 756 14.91 3.70 -23.36
N PRO A 757 13.95 4.64 -23.53
CA PRO A 757 12.67 4.59 -22.84
C PRO A 757 11.96 3.26 -23.09
N LEU A 758 11.10 2.84 -22.14
CA LEU A 758 10.19 1.72 -22.35
C LEU A 758 9.36 1.96 -23.63
N LYS A 759 9.45 1.06 -24.61
CA LYS A 759 8.61 1.09 -25.82
C LYS A 759 7.61 -0.05 -25.74
N ASN A 760 6.32 0.24 -25.94
CA ASN A 760 5.24 -0.75 -25.94
C ASN A 760 5.21 -1.63 -24.67
N ASN A 761 5.50 -1.06 -23.49
CA ASN A 761 5.51 -1.79 -22.22
C ASN A 761 6.50 -2.99 -22.15
N VAL A 762 7.50 -3.05 -23.02
CA VAL A 762 8.57 -4.05 -22.93
C VAL A 762 9.88 -3.35 -22.61
N ALA A 763 10.65 -3.85 -21.65
CA ALA A 763 12.01 -3.39 -21.41
C ALA A 763 12.91 -3.88 -22.54
N HIS A 764 13.44 -2.97 -23.37
CA HIS A 764 14.16 -3.36 -24.58
C HIS A 764 15.63 -3.71 -24.35
N ARG A 765 16.24 -3.24 -23.25
CA ARG A 765 17.60 -3.57 -22.78
C ARG A 765 17.70 -3.30 -21.28
N HIS A 766 18.43 -4.13 -20.54
CA HIS A 766 18.63 -3.91 -19.11
C HIS A 766 19.93 -3.15 -18.86
N GLU A 767 19.91 -2.15 -17.98
CA GLU A 767 21.02 -1.21 -17.74
C GLU A 767 21.40 -1.12 -16.25
N ALA A 768 21.51 -2.28 -15.60
CA ALA A 768 21.74 -2.34 -14.15
C ALA A 768 23.03 -1.62 -13.74
N ILE A 769 24.13 -1.84 -14.47
CA ILE A 769 25.44 -1.27 -14.16
C ILE A 769 25.46 0.25 -14.41
N PRO A 770 25.06 0.77 -15.58
CA PRO A 770 24.99 2.22 -15.81
C PRO A 770 24.10 2.95 -14.81
N HIS A 771 22.93 2.39 -14.51
CA HIS A 771 22.01 2.96 -13.51
C HIS A 771 22.63 3.00 -12.11
N THR A 772 23.23 1.89 -11.69
CA THR A 772 23.90 1.80 -10.36
C THR A 772 25.07 2.77 -10.26
N ALA A 773 25.86 2.95 -11.33
CA ALA A 773 26.96 3.92 -11.36
C ALA A 773 26.48 5.37 -11.26
N TYR A 774 25.40 5.69 -11.98
CA TYR A 774 24.71 6.97 -11.85
C TYR A 774 24.24 7.21 -10.42
N ARG A 775 23.53 6.24 -9.82
CA ARG A 775 23.00 6.36 -8.45
C ARG A 775 24.10 6.42 -7.38
N ALA A 776 25.21 5.71 -7.57
CA ALA A 776 26.39 5.81 -6.71
C ALA A 776 26.94 7.26 -6.70
N LEU A 777 27.04 7.89 -7.87
CA LEU A 777 27.47 9.30 -7.97
C LEU A 777 26.46 10.27 -7.36
N VAL A 778 25.16 10.03 -7.54
CA VAL A 778 24.11 10.85 -6.92
C VAL A 778 24.19 10.79 -5.39
N GLU A 779 24.45 9.62 -4.80
CA GLU A 779 24.55 9.50 -3.33
C GLU A 779 25.89 9.99 -2.76
N MET A 780 26.99 9.95 -3.53
CA MET A 780 28.28 10.47 -3.08
C MET A 780 28.44 11.99 -3.25
N GLU A 781 27.66 12.60 -4.15
CA GLU A 781 27.68 14.03 -4.48
C GLU A 781 29.09 14.65 -4.72
N PRO A 782 29.96 14.09 -5.59
CA PRO A 782 31.33 14.58 -5.78
C PRO A 782 31.39 15.84 -6.67
N VAL A 783 30.87 16.98 -6.18
CA VAL A 783 30.65 18.21 -6.95
C VAL A 783 31.93 18.72 -7.63
N SER A 784 33.07 18.68 -6.95
CA SER A 784 34.32 19.20 -7.52
C SER A 784 34.82 18.37 -8.70
N GLU A 785 34.75 17.05 -8.59
CA GLU A 785 35.18 16.09 -9.58
C GLU A 785 34.22 16.05 -10.77
N LEU A 786 32.90 16.17 -10.52
CA LEU A 786 31.89 16.30 -11.56
C LEU A 786 32.11 17.55 -12.42
N HIS A 787 32.43 18.68 -11.80
CA HIS A 787 32.74 19.92 -12.53
C HIS A 787 34.06 19.81 -13.32
N ALA A 788 35.08 19.14 -12.77
CA ALA A 788 36.31 18.85 -13.50
C ALA A 788 36.04 17.95 -14.73
N ALA A 789 35.13 16.99 -14.60
CA ALA A 789 34.76 16.09 -15.70
C ALA A 789 34.10 16.80 -16.89
N LEU A 790 33.49 17.98 -16.69
CA LEU A 790 32.92 18.81 -17.77
C LEU A 790 33.98 19.34 -18.75
N GLU A 791 35.27 19.29 -18.40
CA GLU A 791 36.35 19.62 -19.33
C GLU A 791 36.55 18.51 -20.39
N ASN A 792 36.12 17.28 -20.11
CA ASN A 792 36.19 16.15 -21.03
C ASN A 792 34.90 16.03 -21.86
N PRO A 793 34.94 16.18 -23.20
CA PRO A 793 33.77 16.06 -24.05
C PRO A 793 32.99 14.74 -23.91
N GLY A 794 33.68 13.63 -23.62
CA GLY A 794 33.05 12.32 -23.43
C GLY A 794 32.33 12.17 -22.08
N LEU A 795 32.69 12.98 -21.08
CA LEU A 795 32.07 12.95 -19.75
C LEU A 795 31.07 14.09 -19.52
N TRP A 796 30.95 15.02 -20.47
CA TRP A 796 30.08 16.20 -20.40
C TRP A 796 28.63 15.86 -20.00
N LYS A 797 27.97 14.99 -20.78
CA LYS A 797 26.57 14.61 -20.54
C LYS A 797 26.35 13.81 -19.26
N PRO A 798 27.11 12.73 -18.96
CA PRO A 798 26.90 11.99 -17.71
C PRO A 798 27.20 12.85 -16.48
N ALA A 799 28.17 13.78 -16.54
CA ALA A 799 28.44 14.68 -15.42
C ALA A 799 27.26 15.63 -15.16
N LEU A 800 26.69 16.24 -16.21
CA LEU A 800 25.48 17.06 -16.07
C LEU A 800 24.27 16.27 -15.59
N ALA A 801 24.13 15.00 -16.02
CA ALA A 801 23.06 14.12 -15.58
C ALA A 801 23.09 13.88 -14.07
N VAL A 802 24.27 13.84 -13.44
CA VAL A 802 24.40 13.77 -11.96
C VAL A 802 24.23 15.16 -11.34
N LEU A 803 24.90 16.19 -11.88
CA LEU A 803 24.89 17.55 -11.32
C LEU A 803 23.49 18.16 -11.25
N ARG A 804 22.58 17.79 -12.15
CA ARG A 804 21.18 18.23 -12.11
C ARG A 804 20.37 17.68 -10.91
N THR A 805 20.94 16.77 -10.12
CA THR A 805 20.30 16.19 -8.92
C THR A 805 20.86 16.73 -7.61
N ILE A 806 21.93 17.54 -7.66
CA ILE A 806 22.67 18.00 -6.47
C ILE A 806 22.33 19.48 -6.18
N HIS A 807 21.50 19.73 -5.17
CA HIS A 807 21.06 21.07 -4.78
C HIS A 807 22.00 21.73 -3.77
N THR A 808 23.15 22.20 -4.23
CA THR A 808 24.10 22.96 -3.40
C THR A 808 24.45 24.32 -4.03
N SER A 809 24.68 25.33 -3.20
CA SER A 809 25.13 26.66 -3.65
C SER A 809 26.44 26.61 -4.44
N GLU A 810 27.34 25.68 -4.09
CA GLU A 810 28.60 25.45 -4.81
C GLU A 810 28.33 25.00 -6.25
N ASN A 811 27.47 23.99 -6.43
CA ASN A 811 27.14 23.45 -7.74
C ASN A 811 26.51 24.51 -8.64
N VAL A 812 25.48 25.22 -8.14
CA VAL A 812 24.81 26.30 -8.89
C VAL A 812 25.79 27.40 -9.28
N SER A 813 26.66 27.82 -8.36
CA SER A 813 27.67 28.86 -8.64
C SER A 813 28.64 28.44 -9.75
N LYS A 814 29.12 27.20 -9.73
CA LYS A 814 30.03 26.69 -10.76
C LYS A 814 29.32 26.51 -12.11
N LEU A 815 28.08 26.01 -12.13
CA LEU A 815 27.28 25.86 -13.36
C LEU A 815 26.96 27.21 -14.00
N THR A 816 26.53 28.19 -13.21
CA THR A 816 26.22 29.55 -13.71
C THR A 816 27.47 30.26 -14.24
N ALA A 817 28.62 30.12 -13.57
CA ALA A 817 29.90 30.63 -14.07
C ALA A 817 30.34 29.94 -15.37
N LEU A 818 30.14 28.62 -15.49
CA LEU A 818 30.43 27.85 -16.70
C LEU A 818 29.51 28.27 -17.86
N LEU A 819 28.23 28.48 -17.59
CA LEU A 819 27.25 28.96 -18.57
C LEU A 819 27.66 30.33 -19.13
N GLY A 820 28.04 31.28 -18.26
CA GLY A 820 28.41 32.65 -18.68
C GLY A 820 29.67 32.74 -19.55
N ARG A 821 30.54 31.71 -19.56
CA ARG A 821 31.76 31.68 -20.39
C ARG A 821 31.66 30.76 -21.61
N ASN A 822 30.63 29.92 -21.70
CA ASN A 822 30.46 28.98 -22.80
C ASN A 822 29.85 29.68 -24.03
N LYS A 823 30.23 29.24 -25.23
CA LYS A 823 29.77 29.81 -26.51
C LYS A 823 29.17 28.75 -27.44
N ASP A 824 29.27 27.48 -27.10
CA ASP A 824 28.71 26.39 -27.89
C ASP A 824 27.20 26.29 -27.61
N PRO A 825 26.31 26.47 -28.61
CA PRO A 825 24.86 26.49 -28.39
C PRO A 825 24.32 25.20 -27.75
N GLY A 826 24.85 24.03 -28.15
CA GLY A 826 24.44 22.73 -27.60
C GLY A 826 24.79 22.61 -26.12
N ARG A 827 26.02 22.96 -25.74
CA ARG A 827 26.45 22.98 -24.34
C ARG A 827 25.73 24.03 -23.50
N ILE A 828 25.41 25.18 -24.08
CA ILE A 828 24.59 26.21 -23.41
C ILE A 828 23.22 25.62 -23.09
N LEU A 829 22.58 24.93 -24.03
CA LEU A 829 21.28 24.31 -23.82
C LEU A 829 21.34 23.20 -22.76
N ASP A 830 22.36 22.34 -22.77
CA ASP A 830 22.55 21.31 -21.74
C ASP A 830 22.67 21.92 -20.33
N LEU A 831 23.42 23.01 -20.18
CA LEU A 831 23.56 23.74 -18.90
C LEU A 831 22.27 24.42 -18.47
N VAL A 832 21.52 24.99 -19.43
CA VAL A 832 20.22 25.60 -19.15
C VAL A 832 19.22 24.54 -18.67
N SER A 833 19.13 23.38 -19.33
CA SER A 833 18.30 22.25 -18.86
C SER A 833 18.71 21.78 -17.46
N THR A 834 20.02 21.70 -17.18
CA THR A 834 20.55 21.35 -15.85
C THR A 834 20.11 22.36 -14.78
N LEU A 835 20.18 23.66 -15.08
CA LEU A 835 19.76 24.72 -14.16
C LEU A 835 18.24 24.76 -13.98
N ILE A 836 17.46 24.50 -15.04
CA ILE A 836 16.00 24.34 -14.97
C ILE A 836 15.64 23.21 -13.99
N ARG A 837 16.30 22.06 -14.08
CA ARG A 837 16.10 20.95 -13.13
C ARG A 837 16.40 21.36 -11.69
N LEU A 838 17.46 22.13 -11.47
CA LEU A 838 17.88 22.59 -10.14
C LEU A 838 17.05 23.77 -9.59
N TYR A 839 16.16 24.37 -10.40
CA TYR A 839 15.36 25.52 -9.96
C TYR A 839 14.47 25.18 -8.75
N HIS A 840 13.89 23.98 -8.74
CA HIS A 840 13.19 23.43 -7.59
C HIS A 840 13.98 22.29 -6.95
N ARG A 841 13.74 22.07 -5.66
CA ARG A 841 14.07 20.81 -4.97
C ARG A 841 12.79 20.12 -4.52
N GLU A 842 12.86 18.80 -4.29
CA GLU A 842 11.76 18.09 -3.65
C GLU A 842 11.50 18.70 -2.28
N LYS A 843 10.24 18.99 -1.95
CA LYS A 843 9.85 19.40 -0.60
C LYS A 843 10.27 18.29 0.37
N GLU A 844 10.85 18.66 1.51
CA GLU A 844 11.15 17.69 2.56
C GLU A 844 9.86 16.97 2.97
N TRP A 845 9.91 15.64 2.92
CA TRP A 845 8.77 14.81 3.27
C TRP A 845 8.65 14.72 4.80
N ASP A 846 7.53 15.18 5.32
CA ASP A 846 7.23 15.24 6.76
C ASP A 846 6.72 13.92 7.35
N GLY A 847 6.56 12.88 6.51
CA GLY A 847 6.00 11.61 6.94
C GLY A 847 4.49 11.66 7.21
N GLU A 848 3.80 12.74 6.82
CA GLU A 848 2.33 12.88 6.90
C GLU A 848 1.70 13.03 5.51
N ALA A 849 2.37 13.72 4.59
CA ALA A 849 1.86 13.94 3.25
C ALA A 849 1.97 12.67 2.38
N TRP A 850 0.83 12.11 1.95
CA TRP A 850 0.78 11.04 0.95
C TRP A 850 0.17 11.57 -0.35
N TRP A 851 0.83 11.28 -1.47
CA TRP A 851 0.51 11.84 -2.79
C TRP A 851 -0.66 11.21 -3.53
N GLY A 852 -1.27 10.18 -2.96
CA GLY A 852 -2.34 9.44 -3.62
C GLY A 852 -1.85 8.18 -4.33
N THR A 853 -2.78 7.43 -4.90
CA THR A 853 -2.49 6.15 -5.57
C THR A 853 -1.88 6.30 -6.96
N ARG A 854 -2.05 7.48 -7.57
CA ARG A 854 -1.65 7.78 -8.94
C ARG A 854 -0.23 8.32 -8.99
N PRO A 855 0.60 7.87 -9.95
CA PRO A 855 1.92 8.44 -10.14
C PRO A 855 1.81 9.89 -10.64
N TYR A 856 2.79 10.71 -10.30
CA TYR A 856 2.84 12.10 -10.71
C TYR A 856 3.51 12.23 -12.08
N SER A 857 2.68 12.37 -13.11
CA SER A 857 3.14 12.32 -14.50
C SER A 857 3.86 13.57 -14.99
N ALA A 858 3.86 14.67 -14.21
CA ALA A 858 4.55 15.90 -14.58
C ALA A 858 6.05 15.80 -14.33
N GLY A 859 6.44 15.27 -13.15
CA GLY A 859 7.83 15.11 -12.73
C GLY A 859 8.63 16.42 -12.73
N PRO A 860 9.93 16.36 -12.43
CA PRO A 860 10.62 15.23 -11.80
C PRO A 860 10.53 15.22 -10.27
N TYR A 861 10.03 16.30 -9.67
CA TYR A 861 9.70 16.37 -8.26
C TYR A 861 8.21 16.16 -8.09
N TYR A 862 7.80 15.53 -6.99
CA TYR A 862 6.40 15.40 -6.65
C TYR A 862 5.84 16.75 -6.18
N GLN A 863 6.49 17.39 -5.22
CA GLN A 863 6.24 18.75 -4.76
C GLN A 863 7.52 19.57 -4.89
N GLY A 864 7.74 20.12 -6.08
CA GLY A 864 8.85 21.04 -6.31
C GLY A 864 8.65 22.36 -5.57
N VAL A 865 9.61 22.73 -4.71
CA VAL A 865 9.65 24.01 -4.01
C VAL A 865 10.89 24.80 -4.40
N THR A 866 10.77 26.13 -4.38
CA THR A 866 11.93 27.02 -4.46
C THR A 866 12.81 26.87 -3.22
N TRP A 867 14.09 27.18 -3.39
CA TRP A 867 15.12 27.10 -2.37
C TRP A 867 16.10 28.26 -2.54
N GLU A 868 17.16 28.28 -1.72
CA GLU A 868 18.02 29.44 -1.53
C GLU A 868 18.71 29.94 -2.83
N GLU A 869 18.90 29.06 -3.82
CA GLU A 869 19.52 29.41 -5.11
C GLU A 869 18.53 29.62 -6.27
N SER A 870 17.22 29.39 -6.08
CA SER A 870 16.22 29.44 -7.17
C SER A 870 16.21 30.78 -7.90
N GLU A 871 16.24 31.90 -7.18
CA GLU A 871 16.21 33.23 -7.81
C GLU A 871 17.49 33.52 -8.62
N LYS A 872 18.64 33.07 -8.13
CA LYS A 872 19.92 33.20 -8.86
C LYS A 872 19.91 32.37 -10.14
N ILE A 873 19.33 31.18 -10.09
CA ILE A 873 19.08 30.35 -11.28
C ILE A 873 18.19 31.11 -12.26
N ALA A 874 17.01 31.57 -11.83
CA ALA A 874 16.05 32.27 -12.69
C ALA A 874 16.67 33.54 -13.31
N SER A 875 17.36 34.36 -12.52
CA SER A 875 18.06 35.55 -13.01
C SER A 875 19.13 35.22 -14.05
N THR A 876 19.85 34.10 -13.88
CA THR A 876 20.86 33.67 -14.86
C THR A 876 20.20 33.21 -16.15
N LEU A 877 19.12 32.42 -16.05
CA LEU A 877 18.36 31.94 -17.21
C LEU A 877 17.75 33.10 -18.01
N ARG A 878 17.15 34.10 -17.36
CA ARG A 878 16.62 35.30 -18.04
C ARG A 878 17.67 36.00 -18.89
N GLY A 879 18.87 36.21 -18.35
CA GLY A 879 19.96 36.87 -19.06
C GLY A 879 20.44 36.08 -20.29
N VAL A 880 20.51 34.75 -20.19
CA VAL A 880 20.98 33.88 -21.28
C VAL A 880 19.90 33.69 -22.35
N VAL A 881 18.67 33.41 -21.95
CA VAL A 881 17.54 33.14 -22.86
C VAL A 881 17.18 34.37 -23.71
N ALA A 882 17.39 35.58 -23.18
CA ALA A 882 17.22 36.82 -23.93
C ALA A 882 18.12 36.90 -25.19
N GLY A 883 19.28 36.24 -25.16
CA GLY A 883 20.23 36.21 -26.27
C GLY A 883 20.10 35.00 -27.20
N MET A 884 19.18 34.08 -26.93
CA MET A 884 18.97 32.86 -27.71
C MET A 884 18.13 33.11 -28.97
N ASP A 885 18.35 32.29 -30.01
CA ASP A 885 17.46 32.24 -31.16
C ASP A 885 16.12 31.56 -30.83
N LYS A 886 15.14 31.67 -31.73
CA LYS A 886 13.79 31.13 -31.52
C LYS A 886 13.77 29.61 -31.35
N GLU A 887 14.65 28.87 -32.02
CA GLU A 887 14.71 27.42 -31.94
C GLU A 887 15.20 26.98 -30.56
N SER A 888 16.28 27.60 -30.07
CA SER A 888 16.84 27.39 -28.74
C SER A 888 15.85 27.80 -27.65
N GLN A 889 15.15 28.93 -27.80
CA GLN A 889 14.07 29.33 -26.90
C GLN A 889 12.95 28.29 -26.86
N GLY A 890 12.60 27.69 -28.01
CA GLY A 890 11.65 26.58 -28.08
C GLY A 890 12.12 25.33 -27.30
N ALA A 891 13.41 25.00 -27.38
CA ALA A 891 14.00 23.91 -26.60
C ALA A 891 14.01 24.19 -25.09
N VAL A 892 14.27 25.44 -24.68
CA VAL A 892 14.16 25.86 -23.28
C VAL A 892 12.73 25.75 -22.79
N LEU A 893 11.76 26.20 -23.59
CA LEU A 893 10.33 26.08 -23.27
C LEU A 893 9.92 24.61 -23.11
N TYR A 894 10.42 23.72 -23.97
CA TYR A 894 10.23 22.27 -23.83
C TYR A 894 10.76 21.78 -22.48
N GLU A 895 11.97 22.17 -22.08
CA GLU A 895 12.56 21.76 -20.80
C GLU A 895 11.80 22.33 -19.59
N VAL A 896 11.35 23.58 -19.63
CA VAL A 896 10.50 24.19 -18.58
C VAL A 896 9.20 23.40 -18.41
N ARG A 897 8.52 23.08 -19.53
CA ARG A 897 7.29 22.27 -19.54
C ARG A 897 7.54 20.84 -19.06
N ARG A 898 8.62 20.21 -19.53
CA ARG A 898 9.03 18.86 -19.14
C ARG A 898 9.28 18.73 -17.63
N HIS A 899 9.75 19.82 -16.99
CA HIS A 899 10.00 19.90 -15.55
C HIS A 899 8.81 20.44 -14.74
N ASN A 900 7.66 20.63 -15.39
CA ASN A 900 6.45 21.17 -14.78
C ASN A 900 6.70 22.47 -13.99
N LEU A 901 7.45 23.38 -14.59
CA LEU A 901 7.69 24.72 -14.05
C LEU A 901 6.74 25.73 -14.69
N ASP A 902 6.26 26.65 -13.87
CA ASP A 902 5.48 27.79 -14.36
C ASP A 902 6.42 28.80 -15.01
N LEU A 903 6.17 29.10 -16.29
CA LEU A 903 6.93 30.10 -17.05
C LEU A 903 6.89 31.48 -16.40
N ALA A 904 5.80 31.83 -15.74
CA ALA A 904 5.67 33.11 -15.03
C ALA A 904 6.61 33.18 -13.81
N GLN A 905 6.93 32.06 -13.16
CA GLN A 905 7.86 32.04 -12.04
C GLN A 905 9.30 32.32 -12.48
N LEU A 906 9.70 31.83 -13.66
CA LEU A 906 11.03 32.07 -14.20
C LEU A 906 11.15 33.44 -14.90
N ASP A 907 10.03 33.99 -15.40
CA ASP A 907 9.96 35.25 -16.16
C ASP A 907 10.92 35.25 -17.37
N LEU A 908 10.95 34.13 -18.11
CA LEU A 908 11.81 33.98 -19.28
C LEU A 908 11.27 34.77 -20.48
N PRO A 909 12.12 35.42 -21.28
CA PRO A 909 11.72 36.20 -22.45
C PRO A 909 11.41 35.29 -23.66
N ILE A 910 10.47 34.36 -23.51
CA ILE A 910 10.05 33.40 -24.54
C ILE A 910 8.62 33.74 -24.96
N ALA A 911 8.40 33.96 -26.27
CA ALA A 911 7.06 34.15 -26.81
C ALA A 911 6.36 32.79 -26.98
N ILE A 912 5.28 32.57 -26.23
CA ILE A 912 4.43 31.37 -26.35
C ILE A 912 3.35 31.68 -27.39
N ASP A 913 3.04 30.71 -28.26
CA ASP A 913 1.89 30.81 -29.14
C ASP A 913 0.59 30.86 -28.29
N PRO A 914 -0.26 31.89 -28.42
CA PRO A 914 -1.53 31.98 -27.69
C PRO A 914 -2.41 30.73 -27.83
N VAL A 915 -2.30 30.01 -28.95
CA VAL A 915 -3.01 28.76 -29.20
C VAL A 915 -2.45 27.61 -28.36
N GLU A 916 -1.14 27.51 -28.19
CA GLU A 916 -0.54 26.51 -27.30
C GLU A 916 -0.96 26.77 -25.86
N GLN A 917 -0.95 28.04 -25.44
CA GLN A 917 -1.42 28.43 -24.12
C GLN A 917 -2.90 28.13 -23.91
N LEU A 918 -3.72 28.27 -24.97
CA LEU A 918 -5.13 27.89 -24.94
C LEU A 918 -5.30 26.37 -24.75
N LEU A 919 -4.54 25.55 -25.47
CA LEU A 919 -4.62 24.08 -25.37
C LEU A 919 -4.12 23.53 -24.03
N GLU A 920 -3.23 24.24 -23.36
CA GLU A 920 -2.73 23.88 -22.03
C GLU A 920 -3.72 24.19 -20.90
N GLN A 921 -4.80 24.94 -21.18
CA GLN A 921 -5.83 25.21 -20.18
C GLN A 921 -6.53 23.90 -19.76
N PRO A 922 -6.78 23.72 -18.45
CA PRO A 922 -7.41 22.50 -17.94
C PRO A 922 -8.88 22.37 -18.39
N ASP A 923 -9.55 23.50 -18.64
CA ASP A 923 -10.94 23.59 -19.06
C ASP A 923 -11.07 24.68 -20.13
N HIS A 924 -12.04 24.52 -21.03
CA HIS A 924 -12.33 25.47 -22.10
C HIS A 924 -13.79 25.95 -22.04
N THR A 925 -14.04 27.19 -22.42
CA THR A 925 -15.39 27.75 -22.53
C THR A 925 -15.89 27.72 -23.97
N PHE A 926 -17.20 27.86 -24.15
CA PHE A 926 -17.80 27.90 -25.48
C PHE A 926 -17.29 29.07 -26.33
N GLU A 927 -16.93 30.20 -25.72
CA GLU A 927 -16.34 31.36 -26.42
C GLU A 927 -14.99 31.02 -27.05
N GLN A 928 -14.23 30.10 -26.46
CA GLN A 928 -12.92 29.66 -26.95
C GLN A 928 -13.02 28.59 -28.05
N GLN A 929 -14.21 28.04 -28.31
CA GLN A 929 -14.38 26.95 -29.27
C GLN A 929 -13.93 27.33 -30.68
N ALA A 930 -14.23 28.56 -31.12
CA ALA A 930 -13.87 29.03 -32.45
C ALA A 930 -12.35 29.04 -32.65
N ASP A 931 -11.61 29.49 -31.64
CA ASP A 931 -10.15 29.51 -31.67
C ASP A 931 -9.60 28.08 -31.73
N LEU A 932 -10.13 27.15 -30.94
CA LEU A 932 -9.76 25.73 -30.98
C LEU A 932 -10.02 25.11 -32.35
N LEU A 933 -11.20 25.32 -32.93
CA LEU A 933 -11.55 24.79 -34.25
C LEU A 933 -10.73 25.42 -35.40
N SER A 934 -10.25 26.66 -35.23
CA SER A 934 -9.30 27.27 -36.17
C SER A 934 -8.00 26.47 -36.25
N VAL A 935 -7.52 25.92 -35.13
CA VAL A 935 -6.34 25.03 -35.10
C VAL A 935 -6.61 23.75 -35.86
N VAL A 936 -7.78 23.14 -35.64
CA VAL A 936 -8.18 21.87 -36.28
C VAL A 936 -8.15 21.99 -37.80
N THR A 937 -8.52 23.15 -38.34
CA THR A 937 -8.60 23.39 -39.78
C THR A 937 -7.31 23.93 -40.40
N ASP A 938 -6.30 24.29 -39.59
CA ASP A 938 -5.03 24.82 -40.08
C ASP A 938 -4.06 23.68 -40.46
N PRO A 939 -3.75 23.47 -41.77
CA PRO A 939 -2.84 22.43 -42.20
C PRO A 939 -1.37 22.70 -41.83
N ALA A 940 -1.02 23.92 -41.42
CA ALA A 940 0.32 24.24 -40.93
C ALA A 940 0.55 23.75 -39.49
N ARG A 941 -0.52 23.40 -38.76
CA ARG A 941 -0.42 22.89 -37.39
C ARG A 941 -0.10 21.41 -37.36
N PRO A 942 0.73 20.93 -36.40
CA PRO A 942 1.00 19.51 -36.23
C PRO A 942 -0.29 18.71 -36.01
N ARG A 943 -0.37 17.52 -36.63
CA ARG A 943 -1.55 16.66 -36.52
C ARG A 943 -1.96 16.36 -35.08
N SER A 944 -1.00 16.15 -34.18
CA SER A 944 -1.24 15.94 -32.75
C SER A 944 -1.93 17.14 -32.08
N MET A 945 -1.50 18.36 -32.42
CA MET A 945 -2.10 19.61 -31.92
C MET A 945 -3.52 19.80 -32.44
N ARG A 946 -3.75 19.47 -33.72
CA ARG A 946 -5.09 19.51 -34.34
C ARG A 946 -6.05 18.54 -33.65
N ILE A 947 -5.59 17.33 -33.32
CA ILE A 947 -6.39 16.35 -32.56
C ILE A 947 -6.69 16.84 -31.14
N ALA A 948 -5.69 17.37 -30.44
CA ALA A 948 -5.87 17.93 -29.09
C ALA A 948 -6.87 19.08 -29.08
N ALA A 949 -6.78 19.99 -30.07
CA ALA A 949 -7.70 21.11 -30.21
C ALA A 949 -9.14 20.66 -30.49
N PHE A 950 -9.34 19.64 -31.32
CA PHE A 950 -10.68 19.12 -31.57
C PHE A 950 -11.28 18.47 -30.32
N ARG A 951 -10.49 17.69 -29.57
CA ARG A 951 -10.92 17.10 -28.29
C ARG A 951 -11.31 18.18 -27.27
N ALA A 952 -10.52 19.26 -27.17
CA ALA A 952 -10.86 20.42 -26.34
C ALA A 952 -12.17 21.08 -26.82
N ALA A 953 -12.35 21.27 -28.13
CA ALA A 953 -13.56 21.85 -28.71
C ALA A 953 -14.83 21.01 -28.48
N LEU A 954 -14.70 19.68 -28.35
CA LEU A 954 -15.82 18.80 -28.00
C LEU A 954 -16.23 18.89 -26.52
N ASN A 955 -15.31 19.30 -25.64
CA ASN A 955 -15.46 19.30 -24.19
C ASN A 955 -15.60 20.70 -23.56
N VAL A 956 -15.89 21.72 -24.38
CA VAL A 956 -16.14 23.09 -23.88
C VAL A 956 -17.33 23.15 -22.91
N THR A 957 -17.27 24.06 -21.95
CA THR A 957 -18.33 24.33 -20.98
C THR A 957 -19.24 25.47 -21.44
N GLY A 958 -20.48 25.52 -20.94
CA GLY A 958 -21.41 26.62 -21.23
C GLY A 958 -22.04 26.65 -22.64
N PHE A 959 -21.85 25.62 -23.45
CA PHE A 959 -22.23 25.67 -24.87
C PHE A 959 -23.73 25.58 -25.16
N ILE A 960 -24.12 26.18 -26.30
CA ILE A 960 -25.43 26.01 -26.92
C ILE A 960 -25.36 24.86 -27.92
N TYR A 961 -26.11 23.78 -27.70
CA TYR A 961 -25.98 22.53 -28.46
C TYR A 961 -26.02 22.70 -29.98
N ASP A 962 -26.96 23.50 -30.50
CA ASP A 962 -27.09 23.70 -31.94
C ASP A 962 -25.81 24.30 -32.53
N ASP A 963 -25.28 25.33 -31.91
CA ASP A 963 -24.16 26.12 -32.42
C ASP A 963 -22.86 25.33 -32.26
N TRP A 964 -22.68 24.68 -31.11
CA TRP A 964 -21.59 23.73 -30.86
C TRP A 964 -21.58 22.59 -31.88
N CYS A 965 -22.73 21.98 -32.15
CA CYS A 965 -22.83 20.86 -33.08
C CYS A 965 -22.51 21.29 -34.51
N LEU A 966 -22.99 22.46 -34.94
CA LEU A 966 -22.74 22.98 -36.28
C LEU A 966 -21.26 23.31 -36.47
N ALA A 967 -20.65 24.02 -35.52
CA ALA A 967 -19.24 24.43 -35.62
C ALA A 967 -18.31 23.20 -35.73
N ASN A 968 -18.53 22.15 -34.92
CA ASN A 968 -17.74 20.92 -35.02
C ASN A 968 -17.93 20.20 -36.37
N LEU A 969 -19.16 20.12 -36.88
CA LEU A 969 -19.44 19.50 -38.19
C LEU A 969 -18.82 20.29 -39.34
N GLU A 970 -18.80 21.63 -39.25
CA GLU A 970 -18.14 22.50 -40.23
C GLU A 970 -16.63 22.29 -40.23
N ALA A 971 -16.00 22.21 -39.06
CA ALA A 971 -14.57 21.92 -38.94
C ALA A 971 -14.22 20.54 -39.52
N LEU A 972 -15.02 19.50 -39.25
CA LEU A 972 -14.83 18.15 -39.82
C LEU A 972 -15.00 18.11 -41.34
N ALA A 973 -15.88 18.94 -41.89
CA ALA A 973 -16.04 19.08 -43.33
C ALA A 973 -14.85 19.83 -43.97
N ALA A 974 -14.29 20.82 -43.28
CA ALA A 974 -13.16 21.60 -43.77
C ALA A 974 -11.86 20.77 -43.90
N ILE A 975 -11.78 19.62 -43.22
CA ILE A 975 -10.62 18.71 -43.26
C ILE A 975 -10.88 17.43 -44.06
N GLU A 976 -11.91 17.40 -44.90
CA GLU A 976 -12.35 16.21 -45.64
C GLU A 976 -11.29 15.65 -46.61
N GLU A 977 -10.31 16.46 -47.03
CA GLU A 977 -9.18 16.00 -47.84
C GLU A 977 -8.12 15.21 -47.05
N ASP A 978 -8.13 15.31 -45.71
CA ASP A 978 -7.27 14.54 -44.80
C ASP A 978 -8.06 13.35 -44.23
N GLU A 979 -8.23 12.30 -45.05
CA GLU A 979 -9.10 11.15 -44.76
C GLU A 979 -8.79 10.49 -43.41
N GLU A 980 -7.51 10.40 -43.05
CA GLU A 980 -7.07 9.73 -41.83
C GLU A 980 -7.35 10.57 -40.57
N LEU A 981 -7.11 11.89 -40.63
CA LEU A 981 -7.47 12.80 -39.55
C LEU A 981 -8.99 12.92 -39.42
N GLN A 982 -9.70 13.06 -40.53
CA GLN A 982 -11.15 13.16 -40.53
C GLN A 982 -11.79 11.92 -39.93
N ALA A 983 -11.35 10.71 -40.30
CA ALA A 983 -11.88 9.47 -39.73
C ALA A 983 -11.72 9.43 -38.20
N ALA A 984 -10.53 9.79 -37.69
CA ALA A 984 -10.25 9.82 -36.26
C ALA A 984 -11.15 10.83 -35.52
N LEU A 985 -11.24 12.07 -36.01
CA LEU A 985 -12.03 13.12 -35.36
C LEU A 985 -13.55 12.91 -35.50
N SER A 986 -13.99 12.29 -36.60
CA SER A 986 -15.40 11.95 -36.82
C SER A 986 -15.92 10.97 -35.77
N GLN A 987 -15.10 9.98 -35.39
CA GLN A 987 -15.46 9.03 -34.34
C GLN A 987 -15.58 9.73 -32.98
N GLU A 988 -14.66 10.63 -32.64
CA GLU A 988 -14.68 11.42 -31.39
C GLU A 988 -15.96 12.28 -31.30
N PHE A 989 -16.36 12.90 -32.41
CA PHE A 989 -17.63 13.64 -32.49
C PHE A 989 -18.83 12.71 -32.27
N VAL A 990 -18.96 11.63 -33.06
CA VAL A 990 -20.10 10.70 -33.00
C VAL A 990 -20.31 10.12 -31.60
N GLN A 991 -19.22 9.83 -30.90
CA GLN A 991 -19.25 9.22 -29.58
C GLN A 991 -19.35 10.23 -28.44
N SER A 992 -19.26 11.53 -28.74
CA SER A 992 -19.16 12.59 -27.75
C SER A 992 -20.30 12.53 -26.72
N PRO A 993 -19.99 12.61 -25.41
CA PRO A 993 -21.00 12.71 -24.35
C PRO A 993 -21.90 13.92 -24.49
N SER A 994 -21.43 14.96 -25.18
CA SER A 994 -22.14 16.23 -25.37
C SER A 994 -23.48 16.08 -26.10
N HIS A 995 -23.74 14.93 -26.75
CA HIS A 995 -25.01 14.60 -27.41
C HIS A 995 -26.10 14.02 -26.49
N ARG A 996 -25.78 13.63 -25.25
CA ARG A 996 -26.68 12.84 -24.38
C ARG A 996 -27.42 13.71 -23.35
N GLY A 997 -28.36 13.10 -22.62
CA GLY A 997 -29.15 13.73 -21.56
C GLY A 997 -30.15 14.78 -22.07
N LYS A 998 -30.38 15.84 -21.30
CA LYS A 998 -31.37 16.90 -21.63
C LYS A 998 -31.15 17.54 -23.01
N ARG A 999 -29.92 17.49 -23.53
CA ARG A 999 -29.52 18.05 -24.83
C ARG A 999 -30.11 17.28 -26.02
N MET A 1000 -30.48 16.01 -25.84
CA MET A 1000 -31.11 15.20 -26.91
C MET A 1000 -32.37 15.83 -27.48
N ASN A 1001 -33.11 16.61 -26.67
CA ASN A 1001 -34.29 17.34 -27.12
C ASN A 1001 -34.00 18.39 -28.21
N ARG A 1002 -32.72 18.76 -28.41
CA ARG A 1002 -32.27 19.68 -29.45
C ARG A 1002 -31.99 18.97 -30.78
N ILE A 1003 -31.63 17.69 -30.77
CA ILE A 1003 -31.19 16.93 -31.96
C ILE A 1003 -32.16 17.10 -33.16
N PRO A 1004 -33.50 16.92 -33.01
CA PRO A 1004 -34.41 17.10 -34.15
C PRO A 1004 -34.44 18.54 -34.69
N LYS A 1005 -34.25 19.54 -33.82
CA LYS A 1005 -34.17 20.94 -34.24
C LYS A 1005 -32.86 21.22 -34.97
N THR A 1006 -31.75 20.68 -34.47
CA THR A 1006 -30.42 20.81 -35.10
C THR A 1006 -30.39 20.16 -36.48
N TRP A 1007 -31.06 19.00 -36.65
CA TRP A 1007 -31.19 18.32 -37.95
C TRP A 1007 -31.74 19.24 -39.05
N SER A 1008 -32.71 20.11 -38.73
CA SER A 1008 -33.30 21.05 -39.70
C SER A 1008 -32.28 22.03 -40.30
N LYS A 1009 -31.20 22.31 -39.57
CA LYS A 1009 -30.05 23.12 -40.00
C LYS A 1009 -29.03 22.22 -40.72
N VAL A 1010 -28.65 21.09 -40.13
CA VAL A 1010 -27.64 20.16 -40.67
C VAL A 1010 -28.02 19.59 -42.04
N ARG A 1011 -29.31 19.30 -42.28
CA ARG A 1011 -29.78 18.78 -43.58
C ARG A 1011 -29.53 19.73 -44.77
N LYS A 1012 -29.21 20.99 -44.50
CA LYS A 1012 -28.84 22.00 -45.51
C LYS A 1012 -27.31 22.08 -45.76
N MET A 1013 -26.51 21.37 -44.98
CA MET A 1013 -25.06 21.31 -45.10
C MET A 1013 -24.61 20.27 -46.14
N GLY A 1014 -23.30 20.16 -46.37
CA GLY A 1014 -22.68 19.18 -47.26
C GLY A 1014 -22.95 17.72 -46.87
N LYS A 1015 -22.53 16.77 -47.73
CA LYS A 1015 -22.76 15.33 -47.52
C LYS A 1015 -22.15 14.82 -46.21
N THR A 1016 -20.94 15.26 -45.89
CA THR A 1016 -20.18 14.75 -44.75
C THR A 1016 -20.75 15.18 -43.40
N PRO A 1017 -21.04 16.48 -43.15
CA PRO A 1017 -21.80 16.90 -41.97
C PRO A 1017 -23.12 16.14 -41.76
N ARG A 1018 -23.86 15.88 -42.84
CA ARG A 1018 -25.13 15.13 -42.79
C ARG A 1018 -24.92 13.68 -42.38
N ALA A 1019 -23.94 13.00 -42.99
CA ALA A 1019 -23.62 11.62 -42.65
C ALA A 1019 -23.17 11.48 -41.18
N LEU A 1020 -22.24 12.32 -40.73
CA LEU A 1020 -21.72 12.28 -39.37
C LEU A 1020 -22.78 12.57 -38.30
N PHE A 1021 -23.67 13.53 -38.57
CA PHE A 1021 -24.80 13.79 -37.68
C PHE A 1021 -25.75 12.59 -37.59
N LEU A 1022 -26.02 11.92 -38.71
CA LEU A 1022 -26.89 10.73 -38.73
C LEU A 1022 -26.23 9.52 -38.06
N ASP A 1023 -24.93 9.32 -38.23
CA ASP A 1023 -24.15 8.32 -37.51
C ASP A 1023 -24.19 8.59 -35.99
N MET A 1024 -24.03 9.85 -35.57
CA MET A 1024 -24.23 10.28 -34.17
C MET A 1024 -25.62 9.95 -33.66
N VAL A 1025 -26.68 10.25 -34.42
CA VAL A 1025 -28.06 9.93 -34.03
C VAL A 1025 -28.22 8.42 -33.84
N CYS A 1026 -27.71 7.60 -34.76
CA CYS A 1026 -27.71 6.15 -34.64
C CYS A 1026 -27.00 5.67 -33.36
N ALA A 1027 -25.79 6.17 -33.10
CA ALA A 1027 -25.03 5.83 -31.91
C ALA A 1027 -25.76 6.20 -30.60
N VAL A 1028 -26.35 7.41 -30.54
CA VAL A 1028 -27.09 7.88 -29.36
C VAL A 1028 -28.34 7.04 -29.10
N VAL A 1029 -29.12 6.67 -30.12
CA VAL A 1029 -30.35 5.89 -29.88
C VAL A 1029 -30.08 4.42 -29.54
N GLN A 1030 -28.96 3.86 -30.00
CA GLN A 1030 -28.59 2.48 -29.70
C GLN A 1030 -27.94 2.33 -28.33
N SER A 1031 -27.34 3.39 -27.81
CA SER A 1031 -26.67 3.39 -26.52
C SER A 1031 -27.62 2.97 -25.37
N PRO A 1032 -27.25 1.96 -24.56
CA PRO A 1032 -28.00 1.59 -23.35
C PRO A 1032 -27.98 2.70 -22.29
N LEU A 1033 -27.01 3.62 -22.33
CA LEU A 1033 -26.94 4.80 -21.46
C LEU A 1033 -28.00 5.88 -21.77
N THR A 1034 -28.78 5.68 -22.83
CA THR A 1034 -29.82 6.62 -23.26
C THR A 1034 -31.15 6.24 -22.63
N ASP A 1035 -31.77 7.17 -21.91
CA ASP A 1035 -33.09 6.97 -21.28
C ASP A 1035 -34.11 6.42 -22.29
N PRO A 1036 -34.85 5.33 -21.96
CA PRO A 1036 -35.78 4.71 -22.89
C PRO A 1036 -36.85 5.65 -23.45
N GLN A 1037 -37.35 6.60 -22.64
CA GLN A 1037 -38.36 7.56 -23.08
C GLN A 1037 -37.76 8.58 -24.05
N ASP A 1038 -36.57 9.09 -23.75
CA ASP A 1038 -35.89 10.04 -24.62
C ASP A 1038 -35.41 9.38 -25.93
N ARG A 1039 -34.99 8.10 -25.88
CA ARG A 1039 -34.75 7.27 -27.06
C ARG A 1039 -35.99 7.19 -27.93
N GLN A 1040 -37.13 6.82 -27.35
CA GLN A 1040 -38.39 6.68 -28.09
C GLN A 1040 -38.82 8.02 -28.73
N LYS A 1041 -38.71 9.14 -28.00
CA LYS A 1041 -39.02 10.48 -28.53
C LYS A 1041 -38.11 10.84 -29.69
N LEU A 1042 -36.80 10.62 -29.57
CA LEU A 1042 -35.83 10.93 -30.61
C LEU A 1042 -36.05 10.08 -31.86
N VAL A 1043 -36.24 8.77 -31.69
CA VAL A 1043 -36.55 7.84 -32.79
C VAL A 1043 -37.82 8.28 -33.51
N ALA A 1044 -38.90 8.57 -32.76
CA ALA A 1044 -40.15 9.02 -33.34
C ALA A 1044 -40.02 10.38 -34.06
N ALA A 1045 -39.18 11.28 -33.57
CA ALA A 1045 -38.94 12.58 -34.21
C ALA A 1045 -38.16 12.42 -35.52
N MET A 1046 -37.07 11.65 -35.51
CA MET A 1046 -36.24 11.41 -36.69
C MET A 1046 -36.96 10.56 -37.76
N ALA A 1047 -37.82 9.61 -37.34
CA ALA A 1047 -38.61 8.78 -38.25
C ALA A 1047 -39.72 9.54 -39.00
N ARG A 1048 -40.04 10.79 -38.61
CA ARG A 1048 -41.00 11.65 -39.33
C ARG A 1048 -40.38 12.36 -40.53
N GLU A 1049 -39.05 12.43 -40.59
CA GLU A 1049 -38.34 13.03 -41.72
C GLU A 1049 -38.31 12.06 -42.91
N GLU A 1050 -38.21 12.58 -44.15
CA GLU A 1050 -38.09 11.72 -45.33
C GLU A 1050 -36.73 10.97 -45.28
N PRO A 1051 -36.71 9.62 -45.36
CA PRO A 1051 -35.47 8.88 -45.21
C PRO A 1051 -34.53 9.13 -46.41
N THR A 1052 -33.40 9.78 -46.17
CA THR A 1052 -32.38 10.00 -47.20
C THR A 1052 -31.52 8.73 -47.38
N LEU A 1053 -30.83 8.62 -48.51
CA LEU A 1053 -29.86 7.55 -48.75
C LEU A 1053 -28.79 7.53 -47.64
N GLU A 1054 -28.32 8.69 -47.21
CA GLU A 1054 -27.34 8.82 -46.12
C GLU A 1054 -27.88 8.30 -44.79
N PHE A 1055 -29.18 8.47 -44.51
CA PHE A 1055 -29.78 7.96 -43.26
C PHE A 1055 -29.86 6.44 -43.28
N VAL A 1056 -30.29 5.83 -44.39
CA VAL A 1056 -30.30 4.37 -44.53
C VAL A 1056 -28.87 3.80 -44.49
N GLN A 1057 -27.90 4.47 -45.10
CA GLN A 1057 -26.47 4.10 -44.99
C GLN A 1057 -25.97 4.17 -43.54
N SER A 1058 -26.34 5.20 -42.80
CA SER A 1058 -25.97 5.34 -41.38
C SER A 1058 -26.62 4.25 -40.52
N ILE A 1059 -27.90 3.94 -40.76
CA ILE A 1059 -28.60 2.83 -40.09
C ILE A 1059 -27.92 1.49 -40.39
N ALA A 1060 -27.49 1.27 -41.64
CA ALA A 1060 -26.80 0.04 -42.05
C ALA A 1060 -25.42 -0.08 -41.39
N ARG A 1061 -24.59 0.96 -41.48
CA ARG A 1061 -23.24 1.00 -40.88
C ARG A 1061 -23.27 0.76 -39.37
N ASN A 1062 -24.20 1.42 -38.68
CA ASN A 1062 -24.30 1.32 -37.22
C ASN A 1062 -25.19 0.16 -36.74
N ARG A 1063 -25.87 -0.55 -37.67
CA ARG A 1063 -26.93 -1.53 -37.37
C ARG A 1063 -28.01 -1.00 -36.42
N ALA A 1064 -28.51 0.21 -36.69
CA ALA A 1064 -29.45 0.91 -35.82
C ALA A 1064 -30.87 0.32 -35.84
N ILE A 1065 -31.07 -0.80 -35.13
CA ILE A 1065 -32.35 -1.52 -35.00
C ILE A 1065 -33.47 -0.61 -34.49
N ALA A 1066 -33.15 0.37 -33.65
CA ALA A 1066 -34.13 1.37 -33.19
C ALA A 1066 -34.86 2.10 -34.34
N PHE A 1067 -34.25 2.17 -35.52
CA PHE A 1067 -34.81 2.75 -36.74
C PHE A 1067 -35.36 1.71 -37.74
N GLU A 1068 -35.65 0.49 -37.32
CA GLU A 1068 -36.25 -0.53 -38.19
C GLU A 1068 -37.56 -0.04 -38.83
N SER A 1069 -38.35 0.74 -38.10
CA SER A 1069 -39.57 1.37 -38.62
C SER A 1069 -39.32 2.31 -39.80
N VAL A 1070 -38.16 2.99 -39.82
CA VAL A 1070 -37.71 3.83 -40.94
C VAL A 1070 -37.40 2.96 -42.16
N LEU A 1071 -36.71 1.84 -41.96
CA LEU A 1071 -36.36 0.90 -43.04
C LEU A 1071 -37.58 0.21 -43.67
N ARG A 1072 -38.66 0.04 -42.91
CA ARG A 1072 -39.94 -0.53 -43.39
C ARG A 1072 -40.85 0.50 -44.09
N GLY A 1073 -40.40 1.76 -44.18
CA GLY A 1073 -41.12 2.84 -44.84
C GLY A 1073 -41.28 2.66 -46.35
N LYS A 1074 -42.05 3.56 -46.98
CA LYS A 1074 -42.16 3.64 -48.45
C LYS A 1074 -41.12 4.64 -48.97
N PHE A 1075 -40.20 4.18 -49.81
CA PHE A 1075 -39.15 5.02 -50.41
C PHE A 1075 -39.48 5.36 -51.85
N LYS A 1076 -39.27 6.64 -52.24
CA LYS A 1076 -39.43 7.09 -53.63
C LYS A 1076 -38.21 6.73 -54.50
N ASP A 1077 -37.02 6.68 -53.89
CA ASP A 1077 -35.77 6.34 -54.56
C ASP A 1077 -35.53 4.82 -54.52
N PRO A 1078 -35.43 4.15 -55.69
CA PRO A 1078 -35.18 2.71 -55.77
C PRO A 1078 -33.88 2.25 -55.10
N SER A 1079 -32.84 3.09 -55.08
CA SER A 1079 -31.55 2.78 -54.44
C SER A 1079 -31.68 2.73 -52.92
N VAL A 1080 -32.46 3.65 -52.35
CA VAL A 1080 -32.79 3.67 -50.92
C VAL A 1080 -33.66 2.48 -50.54
N ALA A 1081 -34.65 2.13 -51.36
CA ALA A 1081 -35.49 0.95 -51.15
C ALA A 1081 -34.68 -0.36 -51.16
N ALA A 1082 -33.71 -0.49 -52.08
CA ALA A 1082 -32.84 -1.66 -52.16
C ALA A 1082 -31.94 -1.79 -50.92
N LEU A 1083 -31.27 -0.69 -50.53
CA LEU A 1083 -30.40 -0.67 -49.35
C LEU A 1083 -31.19 -0.91 -48.05
N ALA A 1084 -32.40 -0.35 -47.92
CA ALA A 1084 -33.25 -0.56 -46.75
C ALA A 1084 -33.66 -2.04 -46.61
N LYS A 1085 -33.97 -2.71 -47.73
CA LYS A 1085 -34.31 -4.14 -47.75
C LYS A 1085 -33.11 -5.02 -47.41
N GLU A 1086 -31.93 -4.68 -47.92
CA GLU A 1086 -30.67 -5.37 -47.58
C GLU A 1086 -30.34 -5.19 -46.08
N THR A 1087 -30.47 -3.97 -45.58
CA THR A 1087 -30.22 -3.64 -44.16
C THR A 1087 -31.18 -4.39 -43.25
N LEU A 1088 -32.48 -4.45 -43.58
CA LEU A 1088 -33.47 -5.25 -42.83
C LEU A 1088 -33.13 -6.74 -42.79
N ARG A 1089 -32.62 -7.30 -43.88
CA ARG A 1089 -32.15 -8.71 -43.90
C ARG A 1089 -30.95 -8.90 -42.98
N SER A 1090 -30.06 -7.92 -42.90
CA SER A 1090 -28.88 -7.98 -42.02
C SER A 1090 -29.23 -8.00 -40.53
N PHE A 1091 -30.46 -7.61 -40.16
CA PHE A 1091 -30.94 -7.64 -38.77
C PHE A 1091 -31.50 -9.03 -38.35
N GLN A 1092 -31.71 -9.98 -39.27
CA GLN A 1092 -32.44 -11.24 -39.02
C GLN A 1092 -31.63 -12.37 -38.35
N ASN A 1093 -30.68 -12.08 -37.45
CA ASN A 1093 -29.85 -13.10 -36.77
C ASN A 1093 -29.92 -13.07 -35.23
N THR A 1094 -30.97 -12.50 -34.64
CA THR A 1094 -31.15 -12.40 -33.18
C THR A 1094 -32.21 -13.36 -32.64
N GLU A 1095 -32.13 -14.65 -32.95
CA GLU A 1095 -32.90 -15.67 -32.23
C GLU A 1095 -32.08 -16.22 -31.05
N GLY A 1096 -32.64 -16.14 -29.85
CA GLY A 1096 -32.01 -16.65 -28.62
C GLY A 1096 -32.58 -15.98 -27.37
N LYS A 1097 -32.44 -16.63 -26.21
CA LYS A 1097 -32.74 -16.00 -24.91
C LYS A 1097 -31.82 -14.80 -24.69
N LEU A 1098 -32.37 -13.74 -24.14
CA LEU A 1098 -31.61 -12.55 -23.78
C LEU A 1098 -30.92 -12.76 -22.42
N VAL A 1099 -29.79 -12.07 -22.22
CA VAL A 1099 -29.05 -12.09 -20.96
C VAL A 1099 -29.93 -11.64 -19.80
N GLY A 1100 -30.71 -10.56 -19.97
CA GLY A 1100 -31.56 -10.01 -18.91
C GLY A 1100 -32.77 -10.88 -18.54
N GLU A 1101 -33.04 -11.96 -19.28
CA GLU A 1101 -34.11 -12.92 -18.98
C GLU A 1101 -33.66 -14.06 -18.06
N LEU A 1102 -32.36 -14.10 -17.70
CA LEU A 1102 -31.72 -15.20 -16.98
C LEU A 1102 -31.00 -14.66 -15.73
N SER A 1103 -30.81 -15.51 -14.73
CA SER A 1103 -29.97 -15.16 -13.57
C SER A 1103 -28.48 -15.12 -13.97
N VAL A 1104 -27.67 -14.40 -13.18
CA VAL A 1104 -26.20 -14.32 -13.39
C VAL A 1104 -25.57 -15.71 -13.44
N GLU A 1105 -26.00 -16.64 -12.59
CA GLU A 1105 -25.52 -18.03 -12.56
C GLU A 1105 -25.88 -18.80 -13.84
N GLU A 1106 -27.11 -18.64 -14.34
CA GLU A 1106 -27.56 -19.29 -15.58
C GLU A 1106 -26.83 -18.74 -16.81
N VAL A 1107 -26.62 -17.42 -16.87
CA VAL A 1107 -25.83 -16.78 -17.94
C VAL A 1107 -24.39 -17.27 -17.85
N THR A 1108 -23.76 -17.20 -16.69
CA THR A 1108 -22.35 -17.62 -16.51
C THR A 1108 -22.15 -19.06 -16.97
N LYS A 1109 -23.00 -19.99 -16.52
CA LYS A 1109 -22.94 -21.39 -16.94
C LYS A 1109 -23.11 -21.57 -18.45
N ALA A 1110 -24.02 -20.80 -19.08
CA ALA A 1110 -24.25 -20.89 -20.53
C ALA A 1110 -23.08 -20.34 -21.35
N ILE A 1111 -22.49 -19.21 -20.93
CA ILE A 1111 -21.39 -18.55 -21.64
C ILE A 1111 -20.05 -19.29 -21.47
N LEU A 1112 -19.79 -19.92 -20.32
CA LEU A 1112 -18.60 -20.76 -20.10
C LEU A 1112 -18.57 -21.97 -21.05
N ALA A 1113 -19.73 -22.43 -21.53
CA ALA A 1113 -19.85 -23.55 -22.47
C ALA A 1113 -20.02 -23.11 -23.94
N MET A 1114 -19.90 -21.81 -24.25
CA MET A 1114 -20.19 -21.25 -25.56
C MET A 1114 -19.02 -20.41 -26.09
N GLU A 1115 -18.65 -20.64 -27.35
CA GLU A 1115 -17.71 -19.79 -28.09
C GLU A 1115 -18.46 -18.65 -28.81
N GLY A 1116 -17.84 -17.49 -28.82
CA GLY A 1116 -18.29 -16.29 -29.51
C GLY A 1116 -17.51 -16.00 -30.80
N ASP A 1117 -17.73 -14.81 -31.33
CA ASP A 1117 -16.99 -14.23 -32.46
C ASP A 1117 -16.39 -12.89 -32.00
N ALA A 1118 -15.06 -12.81 -31.90
CA ALA A 1118 -14.36 -11.63 -31.40
C ALA A 1118 -14.54 -10.38 -32.29
N GLY A 1119 -14.76 -10.55 -33.60
CA GLY A 1119 -15.04 -9.44 -34.51
C GLY A 1119 -16.41 -8.82 -34.23
N GLU A 1120 -17.43 -9.67 -34.02
CA GLU A 1120 -18.75 -9.22 -33.56
C GLU A 1120 -18.67 -8.65 -32.14
N GLY A 1121 -17.83 -9.22 -31.27
CA GLY A 1121 -17.56 -8.72 -29.92
C GLY A 1121 -17.01 -7.30 -29.91
N LYS A 1122 -16.03 -6.99 -30.76
CA LYS A 1122 -15.48 -5.63 -30.93
C LYS A 1122 -16.56 -4.64 -31.37
N ARG A 1123 -17.45 -5.06 -32.27
CA ARG A 1123 -18.60 -4.24 -32.70
C ARG A 1123 -19.56 -4.00 -31.53
N LEU A 1124 -19.88 -5.05 -30.77
CA LEU A 1124 -20.77 -4.97 -29.61
C LEU A 1124 -20.20 -4.10 -28.49
N PHE A 1125 -18.89 -4.13 -28.26
CA PHE A 1125 -18.21 -3.23 -27.32
C PHE A 1125 -18.47 -1.75 -27.62
N THR A 1126 -18.52 -1.41 -28.91
CA THR A 1126 -18.87 -0.05 -29.36
C THR A 1126 -20.36 0.22 -29.18
N THR A 1127 -21.24 -0.68 -29.65
CA THR A 1127 -22.69 -0.43 -29.65
C THR A 1127 -23.33 -0.49 -28.26
N GLN A 1128 -22.79 -1.30 -27.35
CA GLN A 1128 -23.18 -1.30 -25.93
C GLN A 1128 -22.56 -0.14 -25.14
N SER A 1129 -21.87 0.78 -25.82
CA SER A 1129 -21.28 1.98 -25.23
C SER A 1129 -20.18 1.70 -24.20
N CYS A 1130 -19.55 0.52 -24.21
CA CYS A 1130 -18.39 0.25 -23.37
C CYS A 1130 -17.24 1.21 -23.70
N ILE A 1131 -17.05 1.55 -24.98
CA ILE A 1131 -16.05 2.53 -25.45
C ILE A 1131 -16.29 3.97 -24.95
N ALA A 1132 -17.50 4.27 -24.46
CA ALA A 1132 -17.78 5.57 -23.85
C ALA A 1132 -17.08 5.73 -22.50
N CYS A 1133 -16.87 4.62 -21.78
CA CYS A 1133 -16.27 4.61 -20.45
C CYS A 1133 -14.87 3.97 -20.41
N HIS A 1134 -14.50 3.17 -21.41
CA HIS A 1134 -13.24 2.42 -21.42
C HIS A 1134 -12.39 2.74 -22.65
N SER A 1135 -11.08 2.87 -22.44
CA SER A 1135 -10.07 2.84 -23.49
C SER A 1135 -9.53 1.42 -23.66
N VAL A 1136 -9.19 1.06 -24.90
CA VAL A 1136 -8.59 -0.23 -25.25
C VAL A 1136 -7.24 -0.06 -25.94
N LEU A 1137 -6.95 1.14 -26.44
CA LEU A 1137 -5.65 1.47 -27.03
C LEU A 1137 -4.81 2.31 -26.04
N PRO A 1138 -3.49 2.09 -25.95
CA PRO A 1138 -2.62 2.80 -25.00
C PRO A 1138 -2.56 4.33 -25.19
N ASP A 1139 -2.82 4.83 -26.39
CA ASP A 1139 -2.77 6.24 -26.76
C ASP A 1139 -4.12 6.97 -26.62
N GLU A 1140 -5.18 6.25 -26.25
CA GLU A 1140 -6.48 6.84 -25.94
C GLU A 1140 -6.46 7.49 -24.56
N PRO A 1141 -7.02 8.71 -24.41
CA PRO A 1141 -7.26 9.30 -23.09
C PRO A 1141 -8.07 8.36 -22.21
N GLN A 1142 -7.63 8.17 -20.97
CA GLN A 1142 -8.33 7.28 -20.06
C GLN A 1142 -9.67 7.89 -19.62
N LYS A 1143 -10.76 7.15 -19.83
CA LYS A 1143 -12.13 7.54 -19.45
C LYS A 1143 -12.62 6.81 -18.20
N GLY A 1144 -12.08 5.62 -17.96
CA GLY A 1144 -12.43 4.65 -16.92
C GLY A 1144 -11.34 3.58 -16.89
N PRO A 1145 -11.53 2.42 -16.24
CA PRO A 1145 -10.51 1.36 -16.22
C PRO A 1145 -10.03 1.01 -17.63
N TYR A 1146 -8.71 0.94 -17.83
CA TYR A 1146 -8.14 0.56 -19.13
C TYR A 1146 -8.42 -0.93 -19.38
N LEU A 1147 -8.94 -1.27 -20.57
CA LEU A 1147 -9.30 -2.65 -20.91
C LEU A 1147 -8.38 -3.30 -21.94
N GLY A 1148 -7.36 -2.60 -22.44
CA GLY A 1148 -6.51 -3.15 -23.50
C GLY A 1148 -5.69 -4.37 -23.12
N SER A 1149 -5.52 -4.63 -21.81
CA SER A 1149 -4.87 -5.83 -21.27
C SER A 1149 -5.82 -6.70 -20.44
N VAL A 1150 -7.14 -6.50 -20.53
CA VAL A 1150 -8.10 -7.11 -19.58
C VAL A 1150 -8.13 -8.64 -19.63
N GLY A 1151 -7.86 -9.25 -20.79
CA GLY A 1151 -7.75 -10.70 -20.95
C GLY A 1151 -6.56 -11.30 -20.19
N ASN A 1152 -5.51 -10.50 -19.92
CA ASN A 1152 -4.39 -10.89 -19.07
C ASN A 1152 -4.69 -10.78 -17.58
N LEU A 1153 -5.81 -10.17 -17.19
CA LEU A 1153 -6.15 -9.90 -15.80
C LEU A 1153 -7.26 -10.79 -15.29
N PHE A 1154 -8.30 -10.96 -16.11
CA PHE A 1154 -9.51 -11.67 -15.72
C PHE A 1154 -9.71 -12.89 -16.61
N ASP A 1155 -10.15 -13.99 -16.00
CA ASP A 1155 -10.62 -15.14 -16.76
C ASP A 1155 -12.04 -14.90 -17.29
N ARG A 1156 -12.56 -15.86 -18.05
CA ARG A 1156 -13.88 -15.76 -18.68
C ARG A 1156 -15.00 -15.55 -17.65
N GLU A 1157 -14.93 -16.22 -16.50
CA GLU A 1157 -15.94 -16.16 -15.45
C GLU A 1157 -15.92 -14.81 -14.74
N GLN A 1158 -14.73 -14.30 -14.45
CA GLN A 1158 -14.52 -12.98 -13.87
C GLN A 1158 -15.01 -11.86 -14.80
N LEU A 1159 -14.71 -11.95 -16.10
CA LEU A 1159 -15.23 -10.99 -17.11
C LEU A 1159 -16.76 -10.98 -17.17
N ILE A 1160 -17.40 -12.15 -17.11
CA ILE A 1160 -18.86 -12.26 -17.07
C ILE A 1160 -19.40 -11.57 -15.80
N THR A 1161 -18.81 -11.89 -14.65
CA THR A 1161 -19.22 -11.34 -13.36
C THR A 1161 -19.10 -9.81 -13.35
N HIS A 1162 -17.97 -9.25 -13.78
CA HIS A 1162 -17.75 -7.80 -13.78
C HIS A 1162 -18.70 -7.02 -14.70
N ILE A 1163 -19.24 -7.65 -15.75
CA ILE A 1163 -20.20 -6.99 -16.66
C ILE A 1163 -21.63 -7.12 -16.14
N LEU A 1164 -22.00 -8.27 -15.58
CA LEU A 1164 -23.36 -8.52 -15.09
C LEU A 1164 -23.61 -7.90 -13.71
N ASP A 1165 -22.58 -7.84 -12.86
CA ASP A 1165 -22.60 -7.21 -11.54
C ASP A 1165 -21.39 -6.27 -11.37
N PRO A 1166 -21.42 -5.07 -11.99
CA PRO A 1166 -20.31 -4.13 -11.93
C PRO A 1166 -20.08 -3.53 -10.53
N GLY A 1167 -21.00 -3.75 -9.57
CA GLY A 1167 -20.86 -3.31 -8.18
C GLY A 1167 -20.16 -4.32 -7.27
N ALA A 1168 -20.00 -5.57 -7.71
CA ALA A 1168 -19.36 -6.62 -6.93
C ALA A 1168 -17.88 -6.30 -6.62
N GLU A 1169 -17.15 -5.76 -7.60
CA GLU A 1169 -15.77 -5.33 -7.45
C GLU A 1169 -15.52 -4.08 -8.30
N ILE A 1170 -15.18 -2.96 -7.66
CA ILE A 1170 -14.86 -1.70 -8.35
C ILE A 1170 -13.34 -1.52 -8.36
N ALA A 1171 -12.77 -1.33 -9.55
CA ALA A 1171 -11.34 -1.10 -9.73
C ALA A 1171 -10.83 0.07 -8.87
N GLN A 1172 -9.64 -0.12 -8.28
CA GLN A 1172 -8.98 0.92 -7.50
C GLN A 1172 -8.75 2.19 -8.34
N GLY A 1173 -9.06 3.36 -7.78
CA GLY A 1173 -8.99 4.63 -8.49
C GLY A 1173 -10.24 4.99 -9.31
N PHE A 1174 -11.21 4.07 -9.42
CA PHE A 1174 -12.49 4.28 -10.11
C PHE A 1174 -13.71 4.14 -9.19
N GLN A 1175 -13.50 4.18 -7.87
CA GLN A 1175 -14.61 4.22 -6.92
C GLN A 1175 -15.49 5.45 -7.18
N THR A 1176 -16.79 5.26 -7.09
CA THR A 1176 -17.74 6.36 -7.19
C THR A 1176 -17.72 7.17 -5.89
N TYR A 1177 -17.33 8.43 -5.96
CA TYR A 1177 -17.43 9.37 -4.86
C TYR A 1177 -18.66 10.26 -5.04
N GLN A 1178 -19.28 10.64 -3.92
CA GLN A 1178 -20.28 11.68 -3.81
C GLN A 1178 -19.78 12.75 -2.84
N PHE A 1179 -19.70 13.99 -3.33
CA PHE A 1179 -19.34 15.17 -2.57
C PHE A 1179 -20.59 16.01 -2.34
N THR A 1180 -20.82 16.39 -1.08
CA THR A 1180 -21.76 17.45 -0.71
C THR A 1180 -20.95 18.71 -0.46
N LEU A 1181 -21.21 19.75 -1.25
CA LEU A 1181 -20.60 21.06 -1.06
C LEU A 1181 -21.37 21.86 0.00
N LYS A 1182 -20.70 22.84 0.60
CA LYS A 1182 -21.26 23.72 1.64
C LYS A 1182 -22.51 24.51 1.21
N ASP A 1183 -22.74 24.64 -0.09
CA ASP A 1183 -23.95 25.27 -0.65
C ASP A 1183 -25.10 24.27 -0.87
N GLY A 1184 -24.91 22.99 -0.49
CA GLY A 1184 -25.85 21.90 -0.68
C GLY A 1184 -25.76 21.21 -2.04
N THR A 1185 -24.86 21.64 -2.94
CA THR A 1185 -24.66 21.00 -4.24
C THR A 1185 -24.08 19.60 -4.07
N LEU A 1186 -24.62 18.64 -4.83
CA LEU A 1186 -24.08 17.29 -4.93
C LEU A 1186 -23.25 17.14 -6.22
N ALA A 1187 -22.03 16.65 -6.07
CA ALA A 1187 -21.15 16.28 -7.19
C ALA A 1187 -20.77 14.80 -7.07
N SER A 1188 -20.79 14.06 -8.18
CA SER A 1188 -20.47 12.63 -8.18
C SER A 1188 -19.56 12.24 -9.33
N GLY A 1189 -18.57 11.40 -9.06
CA GLY A 1189 -17.54 11.00 -10.01
C GLY A 1189 -16.47 10.14 -9.36
N PHE A 1190 -15.55 9.61 -10.15
CA PHE A 1190 -14.30 9.05 -9.64
C PHE A 1190 -13.24 10.14 -9.54
N VAL A 1191 -12.40 10.12 -8.51
CA VAL A 1191 -11.38 11.16 -8.30
C VAL A 1191 -10.21 10.92 -9.25
N THR A 1192 -9.95 11.86 -10.16
CA THR A 1192 -8.83 11.80 -11.12
C THR A 1192 -7.58 12.48 -10.58
N SER A 1193 -7.74 13.52 -9.76
CA SER A 1193 -6.63 14.13 -8.99
C SER A 1193 -7.17 14.84 -7.75
N ARG A 1194 -6.31 14.98 -6.74
CA ARG A 1194 -6.60 15.67 -5.49
C ARG A 1194 -5.34 16.35 -4.98
N ASP A 1195 -5.46 17.62 -4.61
CA ASP A 1195 -4.46 18.37 -3.86
C ASP A 1195 -5.17 19.16 -2.73
N ASP A 1196 -4.41 19.96 -1.98
CA ASP A 1196 -4.94 20.71 -0.83
C ASP A 1196 -5.97 21.78 -1.24
N ALA A 1197 -5.98 22.21 -2.50
CA ALA A 1197 -6.86 23.25 -3.01
C ALA A 1197 -8.04 22.70 -3.82
N THR A 1198 -7.85 21.60 -4.54
CA THR A 1198 -8.79 21.11 -5.56
C THR A 1198 -8.99 19.60 -5.56
N ILE A 1199 -10.19 19.18 -5.95
CA ILE A 1199 -10.55 17.78 -6.21
C ILE A 1199 -11.10 17.72 -7.63
N LYS A 1200 -10.45 16.97 -8.52
CA LYS A 1200 -10.97 16.73 -9.87
C LYS A 1200 -11.72 15.41 -9.92
N LEU A 1201 -12.93 15.47 -10.44
CA LEU A 1201 -13.81 14.33 -10.64
C LEU A 1201 -13.91 14.02 -12.12
N GLY A 1202 -13.66 12.77 -12.50
CA GLY A 1202 -14.07 12.21 -13.79
C GLY A 1202 -15.47 11.61 -13.68
N SER A 1203 -16.26 11.77 -14.74
CA SER A 1203 -17.56 11.11 -14.88
C SER A 1203 -17.48 10.00 -15.93
N VAL A 1204 -18.43 9.07 -15.90
CA VAL A 1204 -18.61 8.04 -16.95
C VAL A 1204 -18.94 8.59 -18.33
N THR A 1205 -19.24 9.89 -18.41
CA THR A 1205 -19.41 10.55 -19.70
C THR A 1205 -18.08 11.11 -20.22
N GLY A 1206 -16.96 10.96 -19.52
CA GLY A 1206 -15.67 11.56 -19.90
C GLY A 1206 -15.58 13.07 -19.65
N LEU A 1207 -16.63 13.67 -19.06
CA LEU A 1207 -16.59 15.05 -18.57
C LEU A 1207 -15.87 15.09 -17.22
N SER A 1208 -15.03 16.10 -17.02
CA SER A 1208 -14.37 16.37 -15.74
C SER A 1208 -15.04 17.54 -15.01
N GLN A 1209 -15.03 17.49 -13.68
CA GLN A 1209 -15.50 18.57 -12.82
C GLN A 1209 -14.44 18.85 -11.75
N THR A 1210 -14.00 20.10 -11.63
CA THR A 1210 -13.11 20.53 -10.55
C THR A 1210 -13.93 21.11 -9.40
N LEU A 1211 -13.75 20.57 -8.21
CA LEU A 1211 -14.27 21.08 -6.94
C LEU A 1211 -13.15 21.78 -6.18
N LYS A 1212 -13.47 22.83 -5.41
CA LYS A 1212 -12.52 23.37 -4.43
C LYS A 1212 -12.60 22.54 -3.16
N ALA A 1213 -11.47 22.04 -2.67
CA ALA A 1213 -11.40 21.21 -1.47
C ALA A 1213 -12.03 21.93 -0.25
N ALA A 1214 -11.80 23.25 -0.13
CA ALA A 1214 -12.36 24.08 0.93
C ALA A 1214 -13.91 24.24 0.89
N GLU A 1215 -14.56 23.94 -0.24
CA GLU A 1215 -16.02 24.02 -0.40
C GLU A 1215 -16.72 22.68 -0.12
N VAL A 1216 -15.98 21.59 0.06
CA VAL A 1216 -16.54 20.27 0.41
C VAL A 1216 -16.93 20.23 1.89
N GLU A 1217 -18.19 19.89 2.16
CA GLU A 1217 -18.71 19.66 3.51
C GLU A 1217 -18.65 18.17 3.88
N LYS A 1218 -18.97 17.29 2.93
CA LYS A 1218 -19.04 15.84 3.14
C LYS A 1218 -18.56 15.08 1.90
N GLU A 1219 -17.81 14.02 2.12
CA GLU A 1219 -17.34 13.09 1.08
C GLU A 1219 -17.81 11.67 1.44
N GLU A 1220 -18.38 10.96 0.47
CA GLU A 1220 -18.87 9.59 0.64
C GLU A 1220 -18.44 8.74 -0.55
N VAL A 1221 -18.00 7.51 -0.30
CA VAL A 1221 -17.80 6.51 -1.35
C VAL A 1221 -19.10 5.74 -1.50
N LEU A 1222 -19.65 5.69 -2.72
CA LEU A 1222 -20.85 4.95 -3.02
C LEU A 1222 -20.52 3.48 -3.34
N PRO A 1223 -21.31 2.51 -2.84
CA PRO A 1223 -21.12 1.10 -3.15
C PRO A 1223 -21.48 0.76 -4.60
N ALA A 1224 -22.23 1.64 -5.29
CA ALA A 1224 -22.59 1.45 -6.68
C ALA A 1224 -21.47 1.91 -7.61
N SER A 1225 -21.10 1.05 -8.55
CA SER A 1225 -20.22 1.42 -9.67
C SER A 1225 -20.88 2.47 -10.55
N MET A 1226 -20.07 3.33 -11.17
CA MET A 1226 -20.59 4.23 -12.20
C MET A 1226 -20.94 3.47 -13.50
N MET A 1227 -20.41 2.25 -13.70
CA MET A 1227 -20.86 1.35 -14.76
C MET A 1227 -22.26 0.81 -14.40
N PRO A 1228 -23.31 1.12 -15.17
CA PRO A 1228 -24.66 0.69 -14.83
C PRO A 1228 -24.84 -0.84 -14.95
N PRO A 1229 -25.62 -1.47 -14.04
CA PRO A 1229 -26.05 -2.85 -14.26
C PRO A 1229 -26.98 -2.95 -15.47
N GLY A 1230 -27.05 -4.14 -16.08
CA GLY A 1230 -27.96 -4.43 -17.20
C GLY A 1230 -27.48 -3.97 -18.59
N LEU A 1231 -26.22 -3.53 -18.73
CA LEU A 1231 -25.62 -3.16 -20.03
C LEU A 1231 -25.65 -4.31 -21.06
N ALA A 1232 -25.61 -5.57 -20.58
CA ALA A 1232 -25.66 -6.76 -21.42
C ALA A 1232 -27.08 -7.29 -21.65
N ASP A 1233 -28.12 -6.76 -20.98
CA ASP A 1233 -29.46 -7.37 -20.92
C ASP A 1233 -30.11 -7.54 -22.30
N THR A 1234 -29.80 -6.65 -23.24
CA THR A 1234 -30.35 -6.66 -24.59
C THR A 1234 -29.60 -7.59 -25.56
N LEU A 1235 -28.51 -8.22 -25.12
CA LEU A 1235 -27.74 -9.18 -25.91
C LEU A 1235 -28.36 -10.57 -25.81
N THR A 1236 -28.33 -11.33 -26.91
CA THR A 1236 -28.51 -12.78 -26.83
C THR A 1236 -27.31 -13.42 -26.14
N LEU A 1237 -27.47 -14.63 -25.59
CA LEU A 1237 -26.35 -15.39 -25.02
C LEU A 1237 -25.14 -15.48 -25.98
N ARG A 1238 -25.37 -15.69 -27.28
CA ARG A 1238 -24.28 -15.76 -28.27
C ARG A 1238 -23.58 -14.43 -28.49
N GLN A 1239 -24.32 -13.32 -28.50
CA GLN A 1239 -23.75 -11.98 -28.59
C GLN A 1239 -22.93 -11.63 -27.35
N PHE A 1240 -23.41 -12.02 -26.17
CA PHE A 1240 -22.66 -11.82 -24.94
C PHE A 1240 -21.37 -12.67 -24.92
N ALA A 1241 -21.43 -13.93 -25.38
CA ALA A 1241 -20.24 -14.75 -25.58
C ALA A 1241 -19.23 -14.09 -26.53
N SER A 1242 -19.68 -13.53 -27.67
CA SER A 1242 -18.84 -12.75 -28.58
C SER A 1242 -18.16 -11.56 -27.90
N LEU A 1243 -18.88 -10.82 -27.05
CA LEU A 1243 -18.31 -9.69 -26.31
C LEU A 1243 -17.22 -10.17 -25.34
N ILE A 1244 -17.45 -11.25 -24.60
CA ILE A 1244 -16.45 -11.83 -23.70
C ILE A 1244 -15.22 -12.32 -24.46
N ASP A 1245 -15.40 -13.01 -25.60
CA ASP A 1245 -14.29 -13.47 -26.44
C ASP A 1245 -13.43 -12.31 -26.93
N TYR A 1246 -14.04 -11.19 -27.35
CA TYR A 1246 -13.29 -9.99 -27.73
C TYR A 1246 -12.46 -9.44 -26.56
N LEU A 1247 -13.05 -9.30 -25.37
CA LEU A 1247 -12.31 -8.84 -24.19
C LEU A 1247 -11.17 -9.80 -23.83
N GLN A 1248 -11.36 -11.10 -24.02
CA GLN A 1248 -10.29 -12.09 -23.82
C GLN A 1248 -9.14 -11.95 -24.82
N THR A 1249 -9.34 -11.35 -26.00
CA THR A 1249 -8.26 -11.08 -26.96
C THR A 1249 -7.41 -9.85 -26.63
N LEU A 1250 -7.83 -9.04 -25.63
CA LEU A 1250 -7.13 -7.83 -25.22
C LEU A 1250 -6.02 -8.20 -24.22
N HIS A 1251 -4.78 -8.20 -24.70
CA HIS A 1251 -3.58 -8.61 -23.95
C HIS A 1251 -2.53 -7.51 -23.92
#